data_AF-A0A4S4E5R5-F1
#
_entry.id   AF-A0A4S4E5R5-F1
#
_cell.length_a   1.000
_cell.length_b   1.000
_cell.length_c   1.000
_cell.angle_alpha   90.00
_cell.angle_beta   90.00
_cell.angle_gamma   90.00
#
_symmetry.space_group_name_H-M   'P 1'
#
loop_
_entity.id
_entity.type
_entity.pdbx_description
1 polymer ?
#
loop_
_entity_poly.entity_id
_entity_poly.type
_entity_poly.pdbx_seq_one_letter_code
_entity_poly.pdbx_strand_id
1 'polypeptide(L)'
;MEMGLKLVMLKLLVLVVVLCSWVSSCTASVSYDSKAIVINGQRRILISGSIHYPRSTPEMWPDLIQKAKEGGLDVIQTYVFWNGHEPQPGKYYFEGRFDLVNFIKLVKQAGLYVHLRIGPYACAEWNFGGFPVWLKYVPGISFRTDNGPFKAAMQKFTMKIVNMMKAERLYESQGGPVILSQIENEYGPMEYELGAPGQAYAKWAAQMAVGLGTGVPWVMCKQDDAPDPIINTCNGFYCDYFSPNKAYKPKMWTEAWTGWFTEFGGAVPYRPRIGCFGIFGCKYHGGTNFGRTSGGPFIATSYDYDAPLDEYGLLRQPKWGHLKDLHRAIKLCEPALVSGDPTVFSLGNNQEAYVFKTKSGACAAFLTNHDSKSFAKVSFANLHYNLPPWSISILPDCKNTVYNTAREKGRVHKSLLSSSCGSSKCTNEDDSSVYGIGFSWQSFNEEPASYNDNSFTTAGLLEQINTTRDMSDYLWYMTDVKIDPYEGFLKSGNYPVLTVLSAGHALHVFINGQLSGTAYGSLEDPRLTFNQGVNLRAGVNTIALLSIAVGLPNVGPHFETWNAGVLGPVSLNGLNEGSRDLSWQKWTYKIGLKGEALSLHSLSGSSSVEWAQGSFVAQKQPLTWYKTAFNAPVGNEPLALDMNTMGKGNVWINGKSIGRYWPGYKATGSCSACNYAGWFYEKKCLSNCGEASQRWYHVPRSWLYPTGNLLVVFEEWGGNPYGISLVKRQVGSVCADIFEWQPTLVNWQLQASGKVNRPLRPKAHLSCSPGQKISSIKFASFGTPEGVCGSFRQGSCHAFHSYDIFEKYCIGQQSCSVPVVPEAFGGDPCPSVMKKLSVEINNSSAQTFLSYASHLPTSPHLPSLSLSLSLFSPTSHLYSLFISPCLSVLLLSYPPSLLPPEAAFQSSIPASRIRLARMLYSKHKSGSLTPLQPRQQYKLKIFLRKVDSSEVLSFNRNLNSAKFQSSIFGTVVPGKPSSLQLSFGRIRRLVLRIATSRDDMNVVAVNDPFVDAKYMVRNFIMPRTKRTRPELGESSNPVPPPQQQDDGYPTNDFATYHYEQAYEHFIQMTVAKLDTLSGRSLSFGALLTIIFKAHDVNLEDEVWIRITSQISEYTLTRAGGSDMLMGSLNLQNEPIPDEEEPNDNAMPPNEQPRYWTDYLALEQERYNQRL
;
A
#
# COMPACT_ATOMS: atom_id res chain seq x y z
N MET A 1 -62.86 -43.08 -15.21
CA MET A 1 -61.62 -42.41 -15.68
C MET A 1 -60.91 -41.64 -14.56
N GLU A 2 -61.60 -40.81 -13.79
CA GLU A 2 -61.01 -39.94 -12.73
C GLU A 2 -60.06 -40.62 -11.73
N MET A 3 -60.35 -41.84 -11.26
CA MET A 3 -59.50 -42.55 -10.29
C MET A 3 -58.05 -42.71 -10.80
N GLY A 4 -57.87 -42.96 -12.10
CA GLY A 4 -56.53 -43.05 -12.70
C GLY A 4 -55.79 -41.72 -12.67
N LEU A 5 -56.48 -40.61 -12.96
CA LEU A 5 -55.88 -39.28 -12.96
C LEU A 5 -55.48 -38.84 -11.54
N LYS A 6 -56.30 -39.12 -10.52
CA LYS A 6 -55.96 -38.88 -9.11
C LYS A 6 -54.76 -39.70 -8.66
N LEU A 7 -54.64 -40.97 -9.09
CA LEU A 7 -53.48 -41.82 -8.78
C LEU A 7 -52.19 -41.35 -9.48
N VAL A 8 -52.27 -40.84 -10.72
CA VAL A 8 -51.13 -40.25 -11.43
C VAL A 8 -50.70 -38.95 -10.77
N MET A 9 -51.63 -38.05 -10.42
CA MET A 9 -51.33 -36.82 -9.69
C MET A 9 -50.68 -37.09 -8.33
N LEU A 10 -51.17 -38.07 -7.57
CA LEU A 10 -50.57 -38.46 -6.29
C LEU A 10 -49.15 -39.01 -6.49
N LYS A 11 -48.92 -39.85 -7.50
CA LYS A 11 -47.57 -40.33 -7.84
C LYS A 11 -46.64 -39.20 -8.28
N LEU A 12 -47.14 -38.21 -9.02
CA LEU A 12 -46.36 -37.05 -9.43
C LEU A 12 -46.00 -36.16 -8.23
N LEU A 13 -46.96 -35.94 -7.32
CA LEU A 13 -46.73 -35.18 -6.08
C LEU A 13 -45.72 -35.89 -5.16
N VAL A 14 -45.84 -37.20 -4.98
CA VAL A 14 -44.86 -38.00 -4.24
C VAL A 14 -43.49 -37.97 -4.93
N LEU A 15 -43.42 -38.08 -6.26
CA LEU A 15 -42.15 -37.95 -6.99
C LEU A 15 -41.52 -36.57 -6.80
N VAL A 16 -42.30 -35.49 -6.83
CA VAL A 16 -41.83 -34.12 -6.57
C VAL A 16 -41.37 -33.97 -5.12
N VAL A 17 -42.11 -34.49 -4.13
CA VAL A 17 -41.70 -34.46 -2.71
C VAL A 17 -40.41 -35.28 -2.49
N VAL A 18 -40.28 -36.44 -3.13
CA VAL A 18 -39.05 -37.25 -3.09
C VAL A 18 -37.88 -36.56 -3.78
N LEU A 19 -38.09 -35.91 -4.93
CA LEU A 19 -37.07 -35.11 -5.61
C LEU A 19 -36.68 -33.88 -4.78
N CYS A 20 -37.61 -33.26 -4.07
CA CYS A 20 -37.34 -32.17 -3.13
C CYS A 20 -36.61 -32.64 -1.87
N SER A 21 -36.86 -33.86 -1.36
CA SER A 21 -36.07 -34.45 -0.27
C SER A 21 -34.74 -35.05 -0.74
N TRP A 22 -34.58 -35.27 -2.06
CA TRP A 22 -33.32 -35.56 -2.74
C TRP A 22 -32.54 -34.30 -3.14
N VAL A 23 -33.07 -33.10 -2.85
CA VAL A 23 -32.20 -31.94 -2.64
C VAL A 23 -31.46 -32.18 -1.34
N SER A 24 -30.35 -32.91 -1.45
CA SER A 24 -29.48 -33.28 -0.34
C SER A 24 -29.26 -32.09 0.60
N SER A 25 -29.24 -32.36 1.91
CA SER A 25 -28.79 -31.37 2.89
C SER A 25 -27.32 -31.06 2.65
N CYS A 26 -27.04 -30.09 1.77
CA CYS A 26 -25.72 -29.54 1.54
C CYS A 26 -25.27 -28.85 2.83
N THR A 27 -24.58 -29.62 3.68
CA THR A 27 -23.94 -29.11 4.89
C THR A 27 -22.90 -28.08 4.48
N ALA A 28 -23.24 -26.80 4.66
CA ALA A 28 -22.35 -25.69 4.39
C ALA A 28 -21.04 -25.91 5.17
N SER A 29 -19.94 -26.08 4.44
CA SER A 29 -18.70 -26.59 5.00
C SER A 29 -17.47 -26.13 4.25
N VAL A 30 -16.47 -25.66 5.01
CA VAL A 30 -15.11 -25.41 4.52
C VAL A 30 -14.13 -26.31 5.26
N SER A 31 -13.36 -27.06 4.49
CA SER A 31 -12.27 -27.92 4.94
C SER A 31 -11.05 -27.71 4.03
N TYR A 32 -10.02 -28.54 4.16
CA TYR A 32 -8.85 -28.50 3.30
C TYR A 32 -8.18 -29.88 3.18
N ASP A 33 -7.34 -30.02 2.16
CA ASP A 33 -6.42 -31.14 2.00
C ASP A 33 -5.07 -30.69 1.41
N SER A 34 -4.23 -31.65 1.04
CA SER A 34 -2.89 -31.40 0.47
C SER A 34 -2.87 -30.64 -0.86
N LYS A 35 -4.02 -30.38 -1.47
CA LYS A 35 -4.16 -29.73 -2.78
C LYS A 35 -4.88 -28.39 -2.71
N ALA A 36 -5.96 -28.28 -1.94
CA ALA A 36 -6.78 -27.07 -1.92
C ALA A 36 -7.61 -26.90 -0.64
N ILE A 37 -8.17 -25.70 -0.49
CA ILE A 37 -9.39 -25.50 0.30
C ILE A 37 -10.54 -26.24 -0.39
N VAL A 38 -11.35 -26.94 0.40
CA VAL A 38 -12.53 -27.68 -0.03
C VAL A 38 -13.76 -26.94 0.50
N ILE A 39 -14.59 -26.41 -0.39
CA ILE A 39 -15.86 -25.76 -0.05
C ILE A 39 -17.00 -26.63 -0.56
N ASN A 40 -17.92 -27.04 0.33
CA ASN A 40 -19.08 -27.87 -0.01
C ASN A 40 -18.71 -29.14 -0.81
N GLY A 41 -17.68 -29.84 -0.34
CA GLY A 41 -17.14 -31.05 -0.97
C GLY A 41 -16.30 -30.82 -2.23
N GLN A 42 -16.16 -29.58 -2.72
CA GLN A 42 -15.41 -29.26 -3.94
C GLN A 42 -14.09 -28.55 -3.61
N ARG A 43 -12.96 -29.11 -4.06
CA ARG A 43 -11.66 -28.40 -4.11
C ARG A 43 -11.77 -27.18 -5.02
N ARG A 44 -11.22 -26.03 -4.60
CA ARG A 44 -11.30 -24.76 -5.36
C ARG A 44 -9.98 -24.01 -5.44
N ILE A 45 -9.72 -23.39 -6.59
CA ILE A 45 -8.58 -22.48 -6.81
C ILE A 45 -9.07 -21.04 -6.61
N LEU A 46 -9.00 -20.59 -5.36
CA LEU A 46 -9.69 -19.39 -4.84
C LEU A 46 -8.90 -18.09 -5.06
N ILE A 47 -9.10 -17.43 -6.20
CA ILE A 47 -8.39 -16.21 -6.54
C ILE A 47 -8.86 -15.05 -5.64
N SER A 48 -7.93 -14.37 -4.96
CA SER A 48 -8.25 -13.44 -3.85
C SER A 48 -7.75 -12.02 -4.10
N GLY A 49 -8.38 -11.05 -3.44
CA GLY A 49 -7.97 -9.65 -3.52
C GLY A 49 -8.28 -8.86 -2.25
N SER A 50 -7.28 -8.17 -1.71
CA SER A 50 -7.45 -7.36 -0.52
C SER A 50 -8.13 -6.03 -0.85
N ILE A 51 -9.20 -5.72 -0.12
CA ILE A 51 -9.92 -4.43 -0.14
C ILE A 51 -10.19 -4.08 1.32
N HIS A 52 -9.49 -3.09 1.86
CA HIS A 52 -9.63 -2.71 3.27
C HIS A 52 -10.80 -1.72 3.42
N TYR A 53 -11.88 -2.14 4.09
CA TYR A 53 -13.11 -1.36 4.21
C TYR A 53 -12.91 0.09 4.72
N PRO A 54 -12.02 0.40 5.70
CA PRO A 54 -11.84 1.79 6.16
C PRO A 54 -10.98 2.67 5.26
N ARG A 55 -10.34 2.10 4.22
CA ARG A 55 -9.55 2.84 3.20
C ARG A 55 -10.38 3.28 2.00
N SER A 56 -11.68 3.01 2.01
CA SER A 56 -12.68 3.45 1.02
C SER A 56 -13.97 3.86 1.76
N THR A 57 -14.98 4.36 1.06
CA THR A 57 -16.28 4.72 1.69
C THR A 57 -17.37 3.69 1.40
N PRO A 58 -18.44 3.60 2.23
CA PRO A 58 -19.54 2.65 1.99
C PRO A 58 -20.18 2.74 0.61
N GLU A 59 -20.17 3.92 0.00
CA GLU A 59 -20.72 4.16 -1.34
C GLU A 59 -19.77 3.68 -2.47
N MET A 60 -18.47 3.53 -2.17
CA MET A 60 -17.50 2.92 -3.09
C MET A 60 -17.52 1.39 -3.04
N TRP A 61 -17.82 0.79 -1.88
CA TRP A 61 -17.69 -0.66 -1.68
C TRP A 61 -18.42 -1.51 -2.74
N PRO A 62 -19.69 -1.24 -3.14
CA PRO A 62 -20.38 -2.07 -4.15
C PRO A 62 -19.68 -2.07 -5.51
N ASP A 63 -19.18 -0.90 -5.94
CA ASP A 63 -18.47 -0.73 -7.21
C ASP A 63 -17.07 -1.38 -7.17
N LEU A 64 -16.33 -1.23 -6.07
CA LEU A 64 -15.05 -1.89 -5.85
C LEU A 64 -15.18 -3.43 -5.85
N ILE A 65 -16.19 -3.96 -5.14
CA ILE A 65 -16.48 -5.40 -5.06
C ILE A 65 -16.94 -5.94 -6.42
N GLN A 66 -17.77 -5.20 -7.15
CA GLN A 66 -18.20 -5.58 -8.52
C GLN A 66 -17.02 -5.58 -9.50
N LYS A 67 -16.13 -4.57 -9.46
CA LYS A 67 -14.90 -4.53 -10.27
C LYS A 67 -13.91 -5.64 -9.92
N ALA A 68 -13.87 -6.08 -8.66
CA ALA A 68 -13.14 -7.27 -8.21
C ALA A 68 -13.73 -8.57 -8.77
N LYS A 69 -15.05 -8.77 -8.67
CA LYS A 69 -15.77 -9.90 -9.27
C LYS A 69 -15.56 -9.96 -10.79
N GLU A 70 -15.73 -8.83 -11.47
CA GLU A 70 -15.45 -8.72 -12.90
C GLU A 70 -14.00 -8.95 -13.26
N GLY A 71 -13.07 -8.62 -12.35
CA GLY A 71 -11.66 -8.95 -12.44
C GLY A 71 -11.35 -10.45 -12.26
N GLY A 72 -12.35 -11.29 -11.96
CA GLY A 72 -12.19 -12.75 -11.86
C GLY A 72 -11.72 -13.26 -10.50
N LEU A 73 -11.94 -12.49 -9.42
CA LEU A 73 -11.73 -12.97 -8.05
C LEU A 73 -12.87 -13.89 -7.59
N ASP A 74 -12.56 -14.89 -6.77
CA ASP A 74 -13.52 -15.68 -5.99
C ASP A 74 -13.70 -15.11 -4.56
N VAL A 75 -12.68 -14.43 -4.02
CA VAL A 75 -12.58 -14.02 -2.61
C VAL A 75 -12.17 -12.56 -2.44
N ILE A 76 -12.79 -11.85 -1.49
CA ILE A 76 -12.30 -10.57 -0.97
C ILE A 76 -11.59 -10.80 0.37
N GLN A 77 -10.42 -10.19 0.53
CA GLN A 77 -9.63 -10.26 1.76
C GLN A 77 -9.65 -8.91 2.48
N THR A 78 -9.74 -8.91 3.81
CA THR A 78 -9.52 -7.68 4.61
C THR A 78 -8.93 -8.00 5.97
N TYR A 79 -8.07 -7.11 6.45
CA TYR A 79 -7.76 -7.01 7.88
C TYR A 79 -8.96 -6.45 8.66
N VAL A 80 -8.97 -6.66 9.98
CA VAL A 80 -9.83 -5.94 10.93
C VAL A 80 -8.96 -4.96 11.74
N PHE A 81 -9.43 -3.72 11.89
CA PHE A 81 -8.62 -2.61 12.43
C PHE A 81 -9.05 -2.24 13.87
N TRP A 82 -8.46 -2.89 14.88
CA TRP A 82 -8.90 -2.78 16.29
C TRP A 82 -8.93 -1.34 16.81
N ASN A 83 -7.91 -0.52 16.54
CA ASN A 83 -7.87 0.88 16.98
C ASN A 83 -9.02 1.77 16.47
N GLY A 84 -9.51 1.53 15.25
CA GLY A 84 -10.70 2.19 14.71
C GLY A 84 -12.01 1.63 15.25
N HIS A 85 -11.99 0.37 15.71
CA HIS A 85 -13.15 -0.30 16.29
C HIS A 85 -13.30 -0.14 17.81
N GLU A 86 -12.23 0.11 18.56
CA GLU A 86 -12.23 0.32 20.01
C GLU A 86 -11.34 1.52 20.37
N PRO A 87 -11.68 2.76 19.94
CA PRO A 87 -10.86 3.95 20.17
C PRO A 87 -10.74 4.33 21.66
N GLN A 88 -11.65 3.84 22.51
CA GLN A 88 -11.54 3.90 23.97
C GLN A 88 -11.93 2.52 24.54
N PRO A 89 -11.35 2.08 25.69
CA PRO A 89 -11.63 0.76 26.25
C PRO A 89 -13.14 0.48 26.40
N GLY A 90 -13.60 -0.62 25.82
CA GLY A 90 -15.02 -1.05 25.83
C GLY A 90 -15.98 -0.24 24.96
N LYS A 91 -15.58 0.92 24.41
CA LYS A 91 -16.44 1.74 23.53
C LYS A 91 -16.18 1.38 22.07
N TYR A 92 -17.11 0.66 21.48
CA TYR A 92 -16.96 0.09 20.15
C TYR A 92 -17.59 0.95 19.05
N TYR A 93 -16.93 1.01 17.89
CA TYR A 93 -17.40 1.72 16.69
C TYR A 93 -17.42 0.80 15.46
N PHE A 94 -18.59 0.68 14.83
CA PHE A 94 -18.82 -0.18 13.65
C PHE A 94 -19.75 0.50 12.64
N GLU A 95 -19.66 1.82 12.51
CA GLU A 95 -20.53 2.61 11.62
C GLU A 95 -19.74 3.22 10.45
N GLY A 96 -20.46 3.68 9.42
CA GLY A 96 -19.86 4.34 8.26
C GLY A 96 -18.80 3.46 7.61
N ARG A 97 -17.58 4.00 7.40
CA ARG A 97 -16.47 3.23 6.80
C ARG A 97 -15.86 2.15 7.72
N PHE A 98 -16.34 2.02 8.95
CA PHE A 98 -15.99 0.94 9.87
C PHE A 98 -17.13 -0.09 10.03
N ASP A 99 -18.18 -0.04 9.20
CA ASP A 99 -19.20 -1.10 9.16
C ASP A 99 -18.71 -2.36 8.45
N LEU A 100 -17.93 -3.16 9.19
CA LEU A 100 -17.41 -4.47 8.79
C LEU A 100 -18.54 -5.45 8.40
N VAL A 101 -19.68 -5.38 9.07
CA VAL A 101 -20.81 -6.31 8.85
C VAL A 101 -21.48 -6.02 7.51
N ASN A 102 -21.77 -4.76 7.21
CA ASN A 102 -22.31 -4.34 5.92
C ASN A 102 -21.32 -4.60 4.78
N PHE A 103 -20.02 -4.31 4.97
CA PHE A 103 -19.00 -4.64 3.97
C PHE A 103 -19.02 -6.14 3.60
N ILE A 104 -19.04 -7.03 4.59
CA ILE A 104 -19.08 -8.49 4.37
C ILE A 104 -20.44 -8.92 3.74
N LYS A 105 -21.56 -8.29 4.13
CA LYS A 105 -22.87 -8.52 3.51
C LYS A 105 -22.89 -8.09 2.03
N LEU A 106 -22.22 -7.01 1.64
CA LEU A 106 -22.06 -6.60 0.24
C LEU A 106 -21.19 -7.59 -0.56
N VAL A 107 -20.12 -8.14 0.03
CA VAL A 107 -19.33 -9.22 -0.60
C VAL A 107 -20.19 -10.47 -0.82
N LYS A 108 -21.03 -10.85 0.17
CA LYS A 108 -22.02 -11.93 0.03
C LYS A 108 -23.02 -11.65 -1.09
N GLN A 109 -23.57 -10.43 -1.16
CA GLN A 109 -24.52 -10.01 -2.19
C GLN A 109 -23.92 -10.07 -3.61
N ALA A 110 -22.63 -9.73 -3.73
CA ALA A 110 -21.89 -9.93 -4.98
C ALA A 110 -21.64 -11.41 -5.32
N GLY A 111 -21.90 -12.35 -4.42
CA GLY A 111 -21.62 -13.78 -4.63
C GLY A 111 -20.12 -14.11 -4.62
N LEU A 112 -19.35 -13.39 -3.78
CA LEU A 112 -17.95 -13.67 -3.48
C LEU A 112 -17.80 -14.19 -2.05
N TYR A 113 -16.70 -14.89 -1.78
CA TYR A 113 -16.31 -15.30 -0.43
C TYR A 113 -15.46 -14.23 0.26
N VAL A 114 -15.19 -14.41 1.55
CA VAL A 114 -14.35 -13.54 2.38
C VAL A 114 -13.23 -14.33 3.08
N HIS A 115 -12.02 -13.80 3.04
CA HIS A 115 -10.95 -14.15 3.99
C HIS A 115 -10.80 -13.01 5.02
N LEU A 116 -11.22 -13.28 6.26
CA LEU A 116 -11.27 -12.28 7.32
C LEU A 116 -10.01 -12.35 8.20
N ARG A 117 -9.07 -11.44 8.00
CA ARG A 117 -7.80 -11.40 8.74
C ARG A 117 -8.00 -10.62 10.04
N ILE A 118 -8.46 -11.31 11.08
CA ILE A 118 -8.90 -10.69 12.34
C ILE A 118 -7.73 -10.07 13.10
N GLY A 119 -6.53 -10.64 13.01
CA GLY A 119 -5.32 -10.12 13.67
C GLY A 119 -5.30 -10.47 15.17
N PRO A 120 -5.36 -9.49 16.10
CA PRO A 120 -5.70 -8.08 15.90
C PRO A 120 -4.51 -7.17 15.63
N TYR A 121 -3.28 -7.68 15.72
CA TYR A 121 -2.17 -7.09 14.96
C TYR A 121 -2.43 -7.30 13.47
N ALA A 122 -2.41 -6.21 12.71
CA ALA A 122 -2.62 -6.21 11.27
C ALA A 122 -1.34 -5.85 10.49
N CYS A 123 -0.40 -5.14 11.11
CA CYS A 123 0.64 -4.35 10.41
C CYS A 123 -0.02 -3.40 9.38
N ALA A 124 -0.29 -3.89 8.17
CA ALA A 124 -1.12 -3.29 7.12
C ALA A 124 -0.72 -1.85 6.71
N GLU A 125 0.49 -1.42 7.05
CA GLU A 125 0.96 -0.04 7.01
C GLU A 125 -0.05 0.92 7.69
N TRP A 126 -0.57 0.49 8.84
CA TRP A 126 -1.65 1.12 9.58
C TRP A 126 -1.16 1.59 10.97
N ASN A 127 -1.72 2.69 11.45
CA ASN A 127 -1.33 3.34 12.71
C ASN A 127 -1.24 2.35 13.87
N PHE A 128 -0.10 2.31 14.56
CA PHE A 128 0.16 1.40 15.69
C PHE A 128 -0.05 -0.10 15.39
N GLY A 129 0.15 -0.51 14.13
CA GLY A 129 -0.02 -1.88 13.66
C GLY A 129 -1.46 -2.40 13.72
N GLY A 130 -2.44 -1.52 13.99
CA GLY A 130 -3.83 -1.87 14.27
C GLY A 130 -4.20 -1.84 15.76
N PHE A 131 -3.24 -1.82 16.70
CA PHE A 131 -3.54 -1.79 18.13
C PHE A 131 -4.10 -0.43 18.60
N PRO A 132 -5.09 -0.40 19.52
CA PRO A 132 -5.49 0.84 20.16
C PRO A 132 -4.36 1.38 21.05
N VAL A 133 -4.08 2.69 20.99
CA VAL A 133 -2.97 3.29 21.75
C VAL A 133 -3.17 3.23 23.26
N TRP A 134 -4.42 3.18 23.75
CA TRP A 134 -4.71 2.92 25.16
C TRP A 134 -4.17 1.57 25.64
N LEU A 135 -3.98 0.59 24.74
CA LEU A 135 -3.50 -0.75 25.09
C LEU A 135 -2.06 -0.70 25.65
N LYS A 136 -1.20 0.23 25.17
CA LYS A 136 0.18 0.43 25.67
C LYS A 136 0.24 0.75 27.17
N TYR A 137 -0.88 1.19 27.76
CA TYR A 137 -0.94 1.71 29.13
C TYR A 137 -1.80 0.84 30.07
N VAL A 138 -2.12 -0.39 29.66
CA VAL A 138 -2.62 -1.41 30.59
C VAL A 138 -1.47 -1.85 31.51
N PRO A 139 -1.65 -1.90 32.85
CA PRO A 139 -0.58 -2.29 33.77
C PRO A 139 0.04 -3.66 33.44
N GLY A 140 1.37 -3.73 33.44
CA GLY A 140 2.13 -4.96 33.19
C GLY A 140 2.01 -5.53 31.77
N ILE A 141 1.57 -4.74 30.78
CA ILE A 141 1.42 -5.22 29.40
C ILE A 141 2.73 -5.23 28.61
N SER A 142 2.85 -6.19 27.69
CA SER A 142 3.87 -6.26 26.65
C SER A 142 3.22 -6.89 25.41
N PHE A 143 3.43 -6.34 24.22
CA PHE A 143 2.66 -6.76 23.04
C PHE A 143 3.26 -8.02 22.41
N ARG A 144 2.38 -8.84 21.81
CA ARG A 144 2.73 -9.99 20.95
C ARG A 144 3.78 -10.92 21.61
N THR A 145 3.56 -11.26 22.87
CA THR A 145 4.36 -12.20 23.66
C THR A 145 3.47 -12.87 24.71
N ASP A 146 3.99 -13.80 25.52
CA ASP A 146 3.19 -14.57 26.50
C ASP A 146 2.82 -13.77 27.75
N ASN A 147 2.10 -12.67 27.54
CA ASN A 147 1.75 -11.66 28.53
C ASN A 147 0.26 -11.74 28.86
N GLY A 148 -0.08 -11.99 30.14
CA GLY A 148 -1.47 -12.14 30.61
C GLY A 148 -2.42 -11.00 30.20
N PRO A 149 -2.10 -9.72 30.51
CA PRO A 149 -2.89 -8.57 30.11
C PRO A 149 -3.12 -8.47 28.60
N PHE A 150 -2.07 -8.65 27.78
CA PHE A 150 -2.17 -8.61 26.33
C PHE A 150 -3.04 -9.75 25.78
N LYS A 151 -2.83 -10.98 26.26
CA LYS A 151 -3.61 -12.17 25.88
C LYS A 151 -5.10 -11.99 26.17
N ALA A 152 -5.44 -11.48 27.36
CA ALA A 152 -6.82 -11.20 27.74
C ALA A 152 -7.48 -10.14 26.84
N ALA A 153 -6.77 -9.04 26.55
CA ALA A 153 -7.27 -7.98 25.68
C ALA A 153 -7.48 -8.45 24.22
N MET A 154 -6.48 -9.16 23.67
CA MET A 154 -6.53 -9.77 22.34
C MET A 154 -7.69 -10.77 22.22
N GLN A 155 -7.81 -11.70 23.18
CA GLN A 155 -8.89 -12.69 23.19
C GLN A 155 -10.28 -12.02 23.27
N LYS A 156 -10.44 -10.99 24.10
CA LYS A 156 -11.70 -10.22 24.20
C LYS A 156 -12.10 -9.61 22.85
N PHE A 157 -11.17 -8.98 22.14
CA PHE A 157 -11.48 -8.38 20.83
C PHE A 157 -11.72 -9.44 19.74
N THR A 158 -10.85 -10.44 19.60
CA THR A 158 -11.01 -11.53 18.63
C THR A 158 -12.34 -12.27 18.84
N MET A 159 -12.68 -12.59 20.09
CA MET A 159 -13.98 -13.20 20.45
C MET A 159 -15.16 -12.31 20.07
N LYS A 160 -15.08 -10.99 20.30
CA LYS A 160 -16.13 -10.05 19.89
C LYS A 160 -16.34 -10.09 18.37
N ILE A 161 -15.27 -10.02 17.58
CA ILE A 161 -15.37 -10.05 16.10
C ILE A 161 -15.98 -11.38 15.64
N VAL A 162 -15.49 -12.53 16.13
CA VAL A 162 -16.06 -13.84 15.79
C VAL A 162 -17.54 -13.95 16.18
N ASN A 163 -17.92 -13.46 17.37
CA ASN A 163 -19.32 -13.48 17.82
C ASN A 163 -20.23 -12.58 16.99
N MET A 164 -19.75 -11.41 16.54
CA MET A 164 -20.48 -10.55 15.61
C MET A 164 -20.69 -11.24 14.25
N MET A 165 -19.64 -11.87 13.70
CA MET A 165 -19.76 -12.64 12.46
C MET A 165 -20.72 -13.84 12.61
N LYS A 166 -20.72 -14.50 13.78
CA LYS A 166 -21.62 -15.63 14.08
C LYS A 166 -23.08 -15.22 14.23
N ALA A 167 -23.36 -14.11 14.90
CA ALA A 167 -24.72 -13.59 15.09
C ALA A 167 -25.36 -13.24 13.73
N GLU A 168 -24.57 -12.66 12.83
CA GLU A 168 -24.98 -12.26 11.48
C GLU A 168 -24.90 -13.40 10.44
N ARG A 169 -24.58 -14.63 10.88
CA ARG A 169 -24.43 -15.84 10.04
C ARG A 169 -23.50 -15.61 8.84
N LEU A 170 -22.34 -15.01 9.10
CA LEU A 170 -21.37 -14.61 8.09
C LEU A 170 -20.27 -15.64 7.84
N TYR A 171 -20.11 -16.66 8.69
CA TYR A 171 -19.28 -17.83 8.35
C TYR A 171 -19.97 -18.72 7.31
N GLU A 172 -19.20 -19.31 6.41
CA GLU A 172 -19.73 -20.19 5.36
C GLU A 172 -20.44 -21.42 5.95
N SER A 173 -19.94 -21.95 7.07
CA SER A 173 -20.59 -22.95 7.95
C SER A 173 -22.01 -22.57 8.43
N GLN A 174 -22.42 -21.31 8.28
CA GLN A 174 -23.75 -20.78 8.60
C GLN A 174 -24.49 -20.24 7.36
N GLY A 175 -23.97 -20.50 6.15
CA GLY A 175 -24.45 -19.96 4.88
C GLY A 175 -23.97 -18.54 4.56
N GLY A 176 -22.89 -18.06 5.21
CA GLY A 176 -22.25 -16.75 4.96
C GLY A 176 -21.09 -16.79 3.95
N PRO A 177 -20.40 -15.67 3.69
CA PRO A 177 -19.27 -15.63 2.76
C PRO A 177 -17.90 -15.96 3.39
N VAL A 178 -17.72 -15.88 4.71
CA VAL A 178 -16.40 -16.01 5.35
C VAL A 178 -15.96 -17.47 5.38
N ILE A 179 -14.98 -17.79 4.54
CA ILE A 179 -14.44 -19.15 4.34
C ILE A 179 -13.10 -19.40 5.06
N LEU A 180 -12.45 -18.33 5.52
CA LEU A 180 -11.14 -18.36 6.16
C LEU A 180 -11.04 -17.26 7.21
N SER A 181 -10.28 -17.49 8.28
CA SER A 181 -9.90 -16.44 9.23
C SER A 181 -8.40 -16.47 9.53
N GLN A 182 -7.76 -15.30 9.71
CA GLN A 182 -6.37 -15.22 10.16
C GLN A 182 -6.30 -14.72 11.62
N ILE A 183 -5.49 -15.39 12.43
CA ILE A 183 -5.06 -14.91 13.76
C ILE A 183 -3.61 -14.43 13.66
N GLU A 184 -3.26 -13.39 14.42
CA GLU A 184 -1.99 -12.67 14.31
C GLU A 184 -1.68 -12.20 12.86
N ASN A 185 -0.48 -11.69 12.61
CA ASN A 185 0.02 -11.36 11.28
C ASN A 185 1.56 -11.30 11.23
N GLU A 186 2.21 -12.17 10.46
CA GLU A 186 3.68 -12.21 10.34
C GLU A 186 4.38 -12.29 11.69
N TYR A 187 4.03 -13.31 12.48
CA TYR A 187 4.53 -13.48 13.84
C TYR A 187 5.80 -14.34 13.93
N GLY A 188 6.01 -15.32 13.06
CA GLY A 188 7.20 -16.20 13.09
C GLY A 188 8.57 -15.50 13.20
N PRO A 189 8.82 -14.34 12.55
CA PRO A 189 10.05 -13.57 12.78
C PRO A 189 10.17 -13.02 14.20
N MET A 190 9.07 -12.52 14.78
CA MET A 190 8.98 -12.04 16.15
C MET A 190 9.14 -13.20 17.15
N GLU A 191 8.58 -14.36 16.84
CA GLU A 191 8.70 -15.59 17.62
C GLU A 191 10.15 -16.08 17.70
N TYR A 192 10.88 -16.01 16.59
CA TYR A 192 12.31 -16.31 16.55
C TYR A 192 13.13 -15.34 17.41
N GLU A 193 12.81 -14.04 17.36
CA GLU A 193 13.47 -13.01 18.19
C GLU A 193 13.13 -13.12 19.69
N LEU A 194 11.92 -13.59 20.05
CA LEU A 194 11.48 -13.76 21.44
C LEU A 194 11.82 -15.11 22.06
N GLY A 195 12.01 -16.16 21.25
CA GLY A 195 12.23 -17.53 21.74
C GLY A 195 11.02 -18.12 22.45
N ALA A 196 11.23 -18.75 23.62
CA ALA A 196 10.21 -19.55 24.30
C ALA A 196 8.91 -18.78 24.68
N PRO A 197 8.94 -17.53 25.19
CA PRO A 197 7.73 -16.71 25.35
C PRO A 197 6.99 -16.48 24.03
N GLY A 198 7.72 -16.37 22.92
CA GLY A 198 7.12 -16.26 21.60
C GLY A 198 6.35 -17.51 21.20
N GLN A 199 6.97 -18.68 21.41
CA GLN A 199 6.38 -20.00 21.12
C GLN A 199 5.16 -20.32 22.00
N ALA A 200 5.21 -19.96 23.28
CA ALA A 200 4.08 -20.07 24.18
C ALA A 200 2.90 -19.21 23.71
N TYR A 201 3.17 -17.97 23.30
CA TYR A 201 2.16 -17.06 22.76
C TYR A 201 1.56 -17.54 21.42
N ALA A 202 2.37 -17.97 20.45
CA ALA A 202 1.87 -18.42 19.15
C ALA A 202 0.98 -19.67 19.28
N LYS A 203 1.41 -20.62 20.11
CA LYS A 203 0.62 -21.80 20.49
C LYS A 203 -0.70 -21.40 21.15
N TRP A 204 -0.68 -20.47 22.10
CA TRP A 204 -1.88 -19.94 22.73
C TRP A 204 -2.81 -19.23 21.73
N ALA A 205 -2.28 -18.39 20.84
CA ALA A 205 -3.07 -17.61 19.90
C ALA A 205 -3.82 -18.52 18.91
N ALA A 206 -3.13 -19.55 18.40
CA ALA A 206 -3.70 -20.60 17.57
C ALA A 206 -4.80 -21.40 18.31
N GLN A 207 -4.53 -21.86 19.54
CA GLN A 207 -5.49 -22.61 20.35
C GLN A 207 -6.73 -21.77 20.68
N MET A 208 -6.54 -20.50 21.04
CA MET A 208 -7.63 -19.54 21.30
C MET A 208 -8.49 -19.34 20.06
N ALA A 209 -7.88 -19.06 18.90
CA ALA A 209 -8.60 -18.86 17.65
C ALA A 209 -9.43 -20.08 17.21
N VAL A 210 -8.84 -21.27 17.26
CA VAL A 210 -9.54 -22.53 16.93
C VAL A 210 -10.65 -22.82 17.94
N GLY A 211 -10.41 -22.57 19.23
CA GLY A 211 -11.39 -22.72 20.31
C GLY A 211 -12.63 -21.81 20.17
N LEU A 212 -12.54 -20.70 19.43
CA LEU A 212 -13.72 -19.88 19.10
C LEU A 212 -14.70 -20.57 18.13
N GLY A 213 -14.34 -21.71 17.53
CA GLY A 213 -15.26 -22.61 16.82
C GLY A 213 -16.01 -21.94 15.66
N THR A 214 -15.29 -21.33 14.73
CA THR A 214 -15.83 -20.64 13.54
C THR A 214 -16.50 -21.58 12.53
N GLY A 215 -16.13 -22.86 12.53
CA GLY A 215 -16.57 -23.84 11.53
C GLY A 215 -15.90 -23.68 10.15
N VAL A 216 -14.85 -22.86 10.05
CA VAL A 216 -14.04 -22.68 8.84
C VAL A 216 -12.54 -22.64 9.21
N PRO A 217 -11.61 -22.97 8.30
CA PRO A 217 -10.18 -23.04 8.61
C PRO A 217 -9.59 -21.70 9.06
N TRP A 218 -8.61 -21.80 9.96
CA TRP A 218 -7.78 -20.67 10.41
C TRP A 218 -6.39 -20.71 9.76
N VAL A 219 -5.80 -19.55 9.55
CA VAL A 219 -4.48 -19.38 8.94
C VAL A 219 -3.56 -18.45 9.75
N MET A 220 -2.25 -18.58 9.57
CA MET A 220 -1.23 -17.65 10.08
C MET A 220 -0.17 -17.43 8.99
N CYS A 221 0.13 -16.18 8.65
CA CYS A 221 1.10 -15.85 7.60
C CYS A 221 2.51 -15.63 8.15
N LYS A 222 3.53 -16.10 7.43
CA LYS A 222 4.95 -16.21 7.88
C LYS A 222 5.05 -16.85 9.27
N GLN A 223 4.56 -18.09 9.39
CA GLN A 223 4.52 -18.85 10.64
C GLN A 223 4.87 -20.32 10.37
N ASP A 224 6.15 -20.66 10.25
CA ASP A 224 6.54 -21.95 9.68
C ASP A 224 6.27 -23.17 10.60
N ASP A 225 6.04 -22.94 11.88
CA ASP A 225 5.68 -23.93 12.91
C ASP A 225 4.18 -23.91 13.30
N ALA A 226 3.33 -23.09 12.63
CA ALA A 226 1.93 -22.89 13.00
C ALA A 226 1.20 -24.21 13.34
N PRO A 227 0.69 -24.37 14.58
CA PRO A 227 0.27 -25.66 15.09
C PRO A 227 -1.05 -26.11 14.45
N ASP A 228 -1.25 -27.42 14.37
CA ASP A 228 -2.42 -28.00 13.72
C ASP A 228 -3.71 -27.67 14.52
N PRO A 229 -4.83 -27.27 13.88
CA PRO A 229 -5.11 -27.27 12.44
C PRO A 229 -4.83 -25.95 11.68
N ILE A 230 -4.05 -25.00 12.22
CA ILE A 230 -3.74 -23.74 11.52
C ILE A 230 -2.98 -24.00 10.22
N ILE A 231 -3.39 -23.39 9.11
CA ILE A 231 -2.61 -23.40 7.86
C ILE A 231 -1.59 -22.27 7.88
N ASN A 232 -0.29 -22.59 7.75
CA ASN A 232 0.73 -21.57 7.54
C ASN A 232 0.74 -21.06 6.10
N THR A 233 0.96 -19.77 5.90
CA THR A 233 0.89 -19.12 4.57
C THR A 233 2.09 -18.20 4.32
N CYS A 234 2.43 -17.97 3.05
CA CYS A 234 3.50 -17.07 2.66
C CYS A 234 2.99 -15.66 2.32
N ASN A 235 3.85 -14.64 2.43
CA ASN A 235 3.64 -13.27 2.00
C ASN A 235 4.89 -12.78 1.28
N GLY A 236 4.74 -12.01 0.19
CA GLY A 236 5.88 -11.50 -0.56
C GLY A 236 5.57 -11.04 -1.99
N PHE A 237 6.59 -10.57 -2.71
CA PHE A 237 6.52 -10.41 -4.16
C PHE A 237 6.38 -11.75 -4.89
N TYR A 238 6.87 -12.82 -4.27
CA TYR A 238 7.08 -14.17 -4.79
C TYR A 238 7.09 -15.17 -3.64
N CYS A 239 6.50 -16.36 -3.81
CA CYS A 239 6.37 -17.37 -2.74
C CYS A 239 6.36 -18.83 -3.28
N ASP A 240 6.97 -19.12 -4.42
CA ASP A 240 7.00 -20.47 -5.02
C ASP A 240 7.85 -21.49 -4.26
N TYR A 241 8.91 -21.03 -3.60
CA TYR A 241 9.78 -21.81 -2.73
C TYR A 241 9.04 -22.32 -1.49
N PHE A 242 8.01 -21.58 -1.04
CA PHE A 242 7.23 -21.92 0.14
C PHE A 242 6.54 -23.28 0.01
N SER A 243 6.47 -24.01 1.11
CA SER A 243 5.64 -25.21 1.26
C SER A 243 5.01 -25.19 2.66
N PRO A 244 3.74 -25.62 2.81
CA PRO A 244 3.11 -25.65 4.12
C PRO A 244 3.77 -26.67 5.04
N ASN A 245 3.70 -26.44 6.35
CA ASN A 245 4.48 -27.17 7.36
C ASN A 245 4.01 -28.61 7.63
N LYS A 246 2.86 -29.00 7.07
CA LYS A 246 2.39 -30.39 7.00
C LYS A 246 1.94 -30.70 5.58
N ALA A 247 2.29 -31.89 5.10
CA ALA A 247 1.96 -32.35 3.74
C ALA A 247 0.46 -32.56 3.45
N TYR A 248 -0.42 -32.38 4.43
CA TYR A 248 -1.88 -32.44 4.29
C TYR A 248 -2.56 -31.06 4.31
N LYS A 249 -1.80 -29.98 4.53
CA LYS A 249 -2.28 -28.60 4.43
C LYS A 249 -2.10 -28.09 3.00
N PRO A 250 -2.98 -27.22 2.48
CA PRO A 250 -2.83 -26.64 1.15
C PRO A 250 -1.80 -25.51 1.15
N LYS A 251 -1.16 -25.28 0.01
CA LYS A 251 -0.20 -24.19 -0.16
C LYS A 251 -0.93 -22.86 -0.45
N MET A 252 -0.68 -21.85 0.38
CA MET A 252 -1.38 -20.56 0.36
C MET A 252 -0.42 -19.36 0.49
N TRP A 253 -0.73 -18.26 -0.19
CA TRP A 253 0.07 -17.02 -0.24
C TRP A 253 -0.85 -15.82 -0.06
N THR A 254 -0.92 -15.34 1.18
CA THR A 254 -1.93 -14.39 1.66
C THR A 254 -1.68 -12.95 1.21
N GLU A 255 -0.43 -12.58 0.90
CA GLU A 255 -0.09 -11.27 0.33
C GLU A 255 0.82 -11.37 -0.88
N ALA A 256 0.22 -11.31 -2.07
CA ALA A 256 0.93 -11.13 -3.32
C ALA A 256 1.11 -9.63 -3.59
N TRP A 257 2.26 -9.08 -3.22
CA TRP A 257 2.48 -7.63 -3.23
C TRP A 257 2.40 -7.03 -4.64
N THR A 258 1.43 -6.15 -4.86
CA THR A 258 1.03 -5.61 -6.17
C THR A 258 1.82 -4.39 -6.63
N GLY A 259 2.70 -3.91 -5.75
CA GLY A 259 3.46 -2.67 -5.76
C GLY A 259 4.10 -2.56 -4.37
N TRP A 260 4.21 -1.35 -3.84
CA TRP A 260 4.60 -1.12 -2.45
C TRP A 260 3.85 0.09 -1.87
N PHE A 261 3.95 0.32 -0.57
CA PHE A 261 3.35 1.52 0.03
C PHE A 261 4.11 2.78 -0.42
N THR A 262 3.45 3.93 -0.29
CA THR A 262 4.10 5.25 -0.42
C THR A 262 4.31 5.84 0.96
N GLU A 263 5.48 6.42 1.19
CA GLU A 263 5.86 7.16 2.40
C GLU A 263 6.05 8.64 2.05
N PHE A 264 5.85 9.54 3.01
CA PHE A 264 6.24 10.94 2.83
C PHE A 264 7.77 11.06 2.81
N GLY A 265 8.32 11.67 1.74
CA GLY A 265 9.77 11.79 1.52
C GLY A 265 10.39 10.69 0.65
N GLY A 266 9.68 9.58 0.40
CA GLY A 266 10.12 8.51 -0.50
C GLY A 266 9.57 8.66 -1.91
N ALA A 267 10.26 8.05 -2.88
CA ALA A 267 9.78 7.88 -4.25
C ALA A 267 8.63 6.86 -4.34
N VAL A 268 7.68 7.09 -5.25
CA VAL A 268 6.45 6.30 -5.38
C VAL A 268 6.74 4.96 -6.06
N PRO A 269 6.57 3.80 -5.40
CA PRO A 269 6.93 2.52 -6.00
C PRO A 269 5.83 1.94 -6.89
N TYR A 270 6.21 1.27 -7.97
CA TYR A 270 5.29 0.57 -8.87
C TYR A 270 5.84 -0.78 -9.31
N ARG A 271 4.97 -1.75 -9.58
CA ARG A 271 5.32 -3.11 -10.03
C ARG A 271 4.69 -3.39 -11.40
N PRO A 272 5.48 -3.38 -12.50
CA PRO A 272 4.99 -3.84 -13.80
C PRO A 272 4.56 -5.31 -13.72
N ARG A 273 3.54 -5.67 -14.51
CA ARG A 273 3.13 -7.06 -14.81
C ARG A 273 3.04 -7.96 -13.58
N ILE A 274 2.05 -7.71 -12.71
CA ILE A 274 1.78 -8.60 -11.57
C ILE A 274 1.37 -9.99 -12.05
N GLY A 275 1.83 -10.98 -11.30
CA GLY A 275 1.28 -12.32 -11.29
C GLY A 275 0.44 -12.65 -10.05
N CYS A 276 -0.89 -12.56 -10.12
CA CYS A 276 -1.78 -13.15 -9.10
C CYS A 276 -2.07 -14.62 -9.48
N PHE A 277 -1.03 -15.48 -9.45
CA PHE A 277 -1.05 -16.84 -10.04
C PHE A 277 -1.67 -17.94 -9.15
N GLY A 278 -2.83 -17.71 -8.53
CA GLY A 278 -3.58 -18.77 -7.81
C GLY A 278 -4.37 -18.27 -6.60
N ILE A 279 -4.32 -19.03 -5.49
CA ILE A 279 -5.16 -18.89 -4.28
C ILE A 279 -4.79 -17.66 -3.40
N PHE A 280 -4.48 -16.51 -4.01
CA PHE A 280 -3.55 -15.51 -3.42
C PHE A 280 -4.12 -14.11 -3.30
N GLY A 281 -3.89 -13.49 -2.15
CA GLY A 281 -4.40 -12.17 -1.80
C GLY A 281 -3.53 -11.05 -2.37
N CYS A 282 -3.77 -10.67 -3.63
CA CYS A 282 -3.19 -9.43 -4.17
C CYS A 282 -3.79 -8.20 -3.47
N LYS A 283 -3.02 -7.17 -3.08
CA LYS A 283 -3.58 -5.86 -2.64
C LYS A 283 -4.33 -5.25 -3.83
N TYR A 284 -5.66 -5.35 -3.84
CA TYR A 284 -6.49 -5.26 -5.05
C TYR A 284 -7.12 -3.88 -5.24
N HIS A 285 -7.60 -3.29 -4.14
CA HIS A 285 -7.80 -1.86 -3.99
C HIS A 285 -7.06 -1.41 -2.73
N GLY A 286 -6.11 -0.50 -2.89
CA GLY A 286 -5.37 0.08 -1.78
C GLY A 286 -6.18 1.15 -1.03
N GLY A 287 -6.65 2.16 -1.76
CA GLY A 287 -7.47 3.25 -1.22
C GLY A 287 -6.66 4.35 -0.53
N THR A 288 -7.27 5.01 0.47
CA THR A 288 -6.74 6.20 1.15
C THR A 288 -6.73 5.99 2.67
N ASN A 289 -5.64 6.37 3.35
CA ASN A 289 -5.50 6.42 4.80
C ASN A 289 -6.27 7.62 5.39
N PHE A 290 -7.59 7.61 5.33
CA PHE A 290 -8.43 8.75 5.73
C PHE A 290 -8.26 9.18 7.19
N GLY A 291 -8.14 10.49 7.44
CA GLY A 291 -7.92 11.05 8.78
C GLY A 291 -6.52 10.77 9.35
N ARG A 292 -6.34 10.96 10.66
CA ARG A 292 -5.03 10.87 11.33
C ARG A 292 -4.69 9.50 11.96
N THR A 293 -5.68 8.68 12.30
CA THR A 293 -5.50 7.37 12.96
C THR A 293 -5.42 6.17 11.99
N SER A 294 -5.28 6.41 10.68
CA SER A 294 -5.25 5.35 9.66
C SER A 294 -3.82 4.97 9.24
N GLY A 295 -3.04 5.89 8.68
CA GLY A 295 -1.65 5.65 8.25
C GLY A 295 -0.63 6.08 9.31
N GLY A 296 0.45 5.31 9.46
CA GLY A 296 1.57 5.64 10.35
C GLY A 296 2.59 4.49 10.47
N PRO A 297 3.86 4.77 10.80
CA PRO A 297 4.49 6.09 10.83
C PRO A 297 4.93 6.49 9.42
N PHE A 298 4.97 7.79 9.08
CA PHE A 298 5.38 8.34 7.76
C PHE A 298 4.64 7.83 6.50
N ILE A 299 3.81 6.79 6.58
CA ILE A 299 2.98 6.29 5.48
C ILE A 299 2.10 7.42 4.94
N ALA A 300 2.10 7.58 3.61
CA ALA A 300 1.33 8.62 2.93
C ALA A 300 -0.18 8.46 3.12
N THR A 301 -0.93 9.54 2.89
CA THR A 301 -2.39 9.51 2.90
C THR A 301 -2.93 8.68 1.73
N SER A 302 -2.26 8.68 0.58
CA SER A 302 -2.49 7.71 -0.49
C SER A 302 -1.94 6.34 -0.10
N TYR A 303 -2.76 5.31 -0.23
CA TYR A 303 -2.35 3.91 -0.09
C TYR A 303 -2.57 3.15 -1.40
N ASP A 304 -2.39 3.82 -2.54
CA ASP A 304 -2.64 3.29 -3.89
C ASP A 304 -2.01 1.92 -4.17
N TYR A 305 -0.82 1.65 -3.63
CA TYR A 305 -0.07 0.39 -3.72
C TYR A 305 0.18 -0.11 -5.17
N ASP A 306 0.09 0.79 -6.16
CA ASP A 306 0.03 0.46 -7.60
C ASP A 306 -1.03 -0.64 -7.91
N ALA A 307 -2.13 -0.64 -7.16
CA ALA A 307 -3.11 -1.73 -7.15
C ALA A 307 -3.94 -1.82 -8.46
N PRO A 308 -4.50 -3.01 -8.80
CA PRO A 308 -5.39 -3.22 -9.94
C PRO A 308 -6.59 -2.25 -9.99
N LEU A 309 -7.14 -1.89 -8.83
CA LEU A 309 -8.02 -0.73 -8.65
C LEU A 309 -7.20 0.34 -7.93
N ASP A 310 -7.04 1.50 -8.54
CA ASP A 310 -6.26 2.60 -7.94
C ASP A 310 -6.91 3.19 -6.68
N GLU A 311 -6.23 4.11 -6.00
CA GLU A 311 -6.75 4.84 -4.82
C GLU A 311 -8.19 5.37 -5.00
N TYR A 312 -8.58 5.69 -6.23
CA TYR A 312 -9.84 6.33 -6.59
C TYR A 312 -10.89 5.32 -7.11
N GLY A 313 -10.58 4.02 -7.08
CA GLY A 313 -11.44 2.95 -7.57
C GLY A 313 -11.47 2.82 -9.10
N LEU A 314 -10.55 3.44 -9.83
CA LEU A 314 -10.46 3.31 -11.29
C LEU A 314 -9.67 2.06 -11.69
N LEU A 315 -10.02 1.46 -12.84
CA LEU A 315 -9.33 0.29 -13.37
C LEU A 315 -7.91 0.66 -13.84
N ARG A 316 -6.89 0.23 -13.11
CA ARG A 316 -5.48 0.43 -13.49
C ARG A 316 -5.11 -0.50 -14.65
N GLN A 317 -5.24 -0.01 -15.87
CA GLN A 317 -4.88 -0.74 -17.09
C GLN A 317 -3.41 -0.46 -17.47
N PRO A 318 -2.61 -1.49 -17.83
CA PRO A 318 -3.02 -2.83 -18.27
C PRO A 318 -3.22 -3.84 -17.13
N LYS A 319 -2.75 -3.51 -15.91
CA LYS A 319 -2.62 -4.41 -14.77
C LYS A 319 -3.92 -5.18 -14.44
N TRP A 320 -5.06 -4.49 -14.32
CA TRP A 320 -6.36 -5.13 -14.06
C TRP A 320 -6.81 -6.06 -15.19
N GLY A 321 -6.69 -5.64 -16.45
CA GLY A 321 -7.10 -6.44 -17.62
C GLY A 321 -6.23 -7.66 -17.83
N HIS A 322 -4.92 -7.52 -17.60
CA HIS A 322 -3.93 -8.61 -17.67
C HIS A 322 -4.22 -9.67 -16.61
N LEU A 323 -4.44 -9.25 -15.36
CA LEU A 323 -4.85 -10.14 -14.27
C LEU A 323 -6.21 -10.79 -14.51
N LYS A 324 -7.21 -10.06 -15.01
CA LYS A 324 -8.52 -10.61 -15.38
C LYS A 324 -8.43 -11.76 -16.38
N ASP A 325 -7.57 -11.62 -17.40
CA ASP A 325 -7.36 -12.69 -18.38
C ASP A 325 -6.43 -13.81 -17.90
N LEU A 326 -5.51 -13.54 -16.97
CA LEU A 326 -4.82 -14.57 -16.20
C LEU A 326 -5.82 -15.42 -15.40
N HIS A 327 -6.67 -14.78 -14.60
CA HIS A 327 -7.64 -15.46 -13.75
C HIS A 327 -8.56 -16.37 -14.59
N ARG A 328 -9.02 -15.88 -15.76
CA ARG A 328 -9.75 -16.69 -16.75
C ARG A 328 -8.96 -17.89 -17.26
N ALA A 329 -7.67 -17.74 -17.56
CA ALA A 329 -6.82 -18.86 -17.97
C ALA A 329 -6.66 -19.90 -16.85
N ILE A 330 -6.51 -19.46 -15.58
CA ILE A 330 -6.48 -20.34 -14.40
C ILE A 330 -7.81 -21.09 -14.26
N LYS A 331 -8.96 -20.42 -14.42
CA LYS A 331 -10.29 -21.05 -14.35
C LYS A 331 -10.56 -22.08 -15.43
N LEU A 332 -9.95 -21.95 -16.63
CA LEU A 332 -9.97 -23.02 -17.63
C LEU A 332 -9.13 -24.23 -17.20
N CYS A 333 -8.04 -24.02 -16.46
CA CYS A 333 -7.20 -25.09 -15.93
C CYS A 333 -7.75 -25.73 -14.64
N GLU A 334 -8.62 -25.05 -13.87
CA GLU A 334 -9.10 -25.46 -12.54
C GLU A 334 -9.51 -26.96 -12.43
N PRO A 335 -10.27 -27.56 -13.38
CA PRO A 335 -10.61 -28.98 -13.33
C PRO A 335 -9.41 -29.94 -13.38
N ALA A 336 -8.32 -29.57 -14.06
CA ALA A 336 -7.09 -30.35 -14.10
C ALA A 336 -6.19 -30.08 -12.87
N LEU A 337 -6.13 -28.82 -12.42
CA LEU A 337 -5.36 -28.40 -11.24
C LEU A 337 -5.83 -29.10 -9.97
N VAL A 338 -7.14 -29.15 -9.70
CA VAL A 338 -7.68 -29.74 -8.45
C VAL A 338 -7.66 -31.27 -8.41
N SER A 339 -7.40 -31.92 -9.56
CA SER A 339 -7.66 -33.35 -9.78
C SER A 339 -6.41 -34.19 -10.06
N GLY A 340 -5.23 -33.59 -10.20
CA GLY A 340 -4.00 -34.33 -10.51
C GLY A 340 -2.72 -33.57 -10.20
N ASP A 341 -1.64 -34.31 -10.03
CA ASP A 341 -0.32 -33.77 -9.70
C ASP A 341 0.46 -33.51 -11.01
N PRO A 342 1.15 -32.37 -11.14
CA PRO A 342 1.80 -32.00 -12.40
C PRO A 342 3.09 -32.77 -12.62
N THR A 343 3.25 -33.33 -13.82
CA THR A 343 4.53 -33.87 -14.30
C THR A 343 5.39 -32.75 -14.85
N VAL A 344 6.67 -32.71 -14.46
CA VAL A 344 7.64 -31.70 -14.91
C VAL A 344 8.52 -32.26 -16.02
N PHE A 345 8.75 -31.48 -17.08
CA PHE A 345 9.66 -31.81 -18.17
C PHE A 345 10.57 -30.61 -18.44
N SER A 346 11.86 -30.83 -18.70
CA SER A 346 12.70 -29.77 -19.30
C SER A 346 12.35 -29.59 -20.77
N LEU A 347 12.37 -28.35 -21.24
CA LEU A 347 12.24 -27.94 -22.65
C LEU A 347 13.53 -27.30 -23.18
N GLY A 348 14.56 -27.18 -22.34
CA GLY A 348 15.76 -26.40 -22.57
C GLY A 348 16.39 -25.92 -21.25
N ASN A 349 17.57 -25.32 -21.32
CA ASN A 349 18.40 -25.00 -20.15
C ASN A 349 17.72 -24.08 -19.11
N ASN A 350 16.81 -23.20 -19.56
CA ASN A 350 16.06 -22.26 -18.70
C ASN A 350 14.54 -22.40 -18.92
N GLN A 351 14.06 -23.53 -19.44
CA GLN A 351 12.68 -23.70 -19.89
C GLN A 351 12.08 -25.04 -19.43
N GLU A 352 10.86 -25.02 -18.94
CA GLU A 352 10.17 -26.19 -18.39
C GLU A 352 8.72 -26.28 -18.89
N ALA A 353 8.18 -27.49 -18.98
CA ALA A 353 6.75 -27.75 -19.09
C ALA A 353 6.24 -28.41 -17.81
N TYR A 354 5.22 -27.82 -17.22
CA TYR A 354 4.50 -28.37 -16.08
C TYR A 354 3.12 -28.81 -16.53
N VAL A 355 2.85 -30.12 -16.46
CA VAL A 355 1.71 -30.74 -17.16
C VAL A 355 0.83 -31.51 -16.18
N PHE A 356 -0.36 -30.99 -15.95
CA PHE A 356 -1.44 -31.63 -15.22
C PHE A 356 -2.21 -32.55 -16.16
N LYS A 357 -2.33 -33.84 -15.83
CA LYS A 357 -3.17 -34.80 -16.56
C LYS A 357 -4.06 -35.56 -15.60
N THR A 358 -5.35 -35.63 -15.93
CA THR A 358 -6.36 -36.36 -15.16
C THR A 358 -6.70 -37.69 -15.83
N LYS A 359 -7.18 -38.67 -15.04
CA LYS A 359 -7.66 -39.96 -15.57
C LYS A 359 -8.90 -39.80 -16.49
N SER A 360 -9.64 -38.70 -16.35
CA SER A 360 -10.78 -38.30 -17.19
C SER A 360 -10.38 -37.54 -18.47
N GLY A 361 -9.08 -37.37 -18.75
CA GLY A 361 -8.58 -36.83 -20.01
C GLY A 361 -8.41 -35.30 -20.07
N ALA A 362 -8.85 -34.55 -19.05
CA ALA A 362 -8.51 -33.13 -18.94
C ALA A 362 -6.99 -32.95 -18.73
N CYS A 363 -6.39 -32.03 -19.50
CA CYS A 363 -4.95 -31.79 -19.55
C CYS A 363 -4.68 -30.28 -19.56
N ALA A 364 -3.92 -29.76 -18.60
CA ALA A 364 -3.47 -28.38 -18.58
C ALA A 364 -1.94 -28.30 -18.51
N ALA A 365 -1.32 -27.42 -19.29
CA ALA A 365 0.13 -27.23 -19.31
C ALA A 365 0.55 -25.77 -19.11
N PHE A 366 1.67 -25.57 -18.42
CA PHE A 366 2.32 -24.28 -18.20
C PHE A 366 3.75 -24.38 -18.74
N LEU A 367 4.08 -23.60 -19.78
CA LEU A 367 5.39 -23.60 -20.43
C LEU A 367 6.18 -22.36 -20.00
N THR A 368 7.33 -22.54 -19.35
CA THR A 368 8.11 -21.46 -18.71
C THR A 368 9.35 -21.05 -19.50
N ASN A 369 9.76 -19.81 -19.33
CA ASN A 369 11.09 -19.32 -19.68
C ASN A 369 11.64 -18.46 -18.55
N HIS A 370 12.63 -18.99 -17.84
CA HIS A 370 13.30 -18.35 -16.71
C HIS A 370 14.45 -17.44 -17.13
N ASP A 371 14.81 -17.37 -18.41
CA ASP A 371 15.76 -16.39 -18.90
C ASP A 371 15.16 -14.98 -18.80
N SER A 372 15.86 -14.07 -18.12
CA SER A 372 15.42 -12.67 -17.91
C SER A 372 15.80 -11.71 -19.04
N LYS A 373 16.51 -12.19 -20.06
CA LYS A 373 17.01 -11.41 -21.21
C LYS A 373 16.53 -11.98 -22.56
N SER A 374 16.51 -13.30 -22.70
CA SER A 374 16.36 -13.98 -23.99
C SER A 374 14.96 -14.55 -24.24
N PHE A 375 14.48 -14.45 -25.48
CA PHE A 375 13.35 -15.25 -25.95
C PHE A 375 13.77 -16.70 -26.17
N ALA A 376 12.88 -17.65 -25.90
CA ALA A 376 13.10 -19.07 -26.16
C ALA A 376 12.04 -19.64 -27.13
N LYS A 377 12.46 -20.44 -28.11
CA LYS A 377 11.56 -21.25 -28.95
C LYS A 377 11.64 -22.69 -28.49
N VAL A 378 10.58 -23.18 -27.87
CA VAL A 378 10.49 -24.56 -27.34
C VAL A 378 9.62 -25.45 -28.24
N SER A 379 9.80 -26.76 -28.12
CA SER A 379 8.91 -27.77 -28.71
C SER A 379 8.18 -28.51 -27.59
N PHE A 380 6.85 -28.61 -27.68
CA PHE A 380 6.03 -29.33 -26.71
C PHE A 380 4.80 -29.94 -27.40
N ALA A 381 4.52 -31.22 -27.16
CA ALA A 381 3.43 -31.96 -27.81
C ALA A 381 3.38 -31.79 -29.35
N ASN A 382 4.55 -31.85 -30.00
CA ASN A 382 4.77 -31.64 -31.44
C ASN A 382 4.36 -30.25 -31.99
N LEU A 383 4.22 -29.25 -31.11
CA LEU A 383 3.95 -27.86 -31.46
C LEU A 383 5.09 -26.94 -30.96
N HIS A 384 5.32 -25.83 -31.66
CA HIS A 384 6.35 -24.85 -31.29
C HIS A 384 5.77 -23.62 -30.60
N TYR A 385 6.42 -23.19 -29.52
CA TYR A 385 5.99 -22.03 -28.74
C TYR A 385 7.14 -21.05 -28.55
N ASN A 386 6.89 -19.76 -28.83
CA ASN A 386 7.84 -18.68 -28.60
C ASN A 386 7.55 -18.02 -27.25
N LEU A 387 8.37 -18.30 -26.26
CA LEU A 387 8.27 -17.78 -24.89
C LEU A 387 9.12 -16.50 -24.76
N PRO A 388 8.51 -15.34 -24.45
CA PRO A 388 9.26 -14.15 -24.05
C PRO A 388 10.19 -14.39 -22.85
N PRO A 389 11.18 -13.51 -22.60
CA PRO A 389 11.93 -13.50 -21.36
C PRO A 389 10.98 -13.46 -20.15
N TRP A 390 11.35 -14.13 -19.07
CA TRP A 390 10.69 -14.05 -17.77
C TRP A 390 9.17 -14.31 -17.85
N SER A 391 8.77 -15.38 -18.56
CA SER A 391 7.36 -15.59 -18.91
C SER A 391 6.88 -17.03 -18.85
N ILE A 392 5.56 -17.18 -18.74
CA ILE A 392 4.85 -18.46 -18.71
C ILE A 392 3.71 -18.41 -19.73
N SER A 393 3.56 -19.44 -20.55
CA SER A 393 2.40 -19.65 -21.43
C SER A 393 1.46 -20.67 -20.81
N ILE A 394 0.15 -20.36 -20.75
CA ILE A 394 -0.88 -21.24 -20.17
C ILE A 394 -1.70 -21.90 -21.29
N LEU A 395 -1.77 -23.23 -21.25
CA LEU A 395 -2.41 -24.10 -22.24
C LEU A 395 -3.45 -25.01 -21.54
N PRO A 396 -4.72 -24.62 -21.41
CA PRO A 396 -5.76 -25.37 -20.66
C PRO A 396 -6.21 -26.69 -21.31
N ASP A 397 -5.68 -27.01 -22.49
CA ASP A 397 -5.90 -28.24 -23.26
C ASP A 397 -4.58 -28.94 -23.65
N CYS A 398 -3.45 -28.51 -23.06
CA CYS A 398 -2.08 -28.91 -23.39
C CYS A 398 -1.65 -28.66 -24.86
N LYS A 399 -2.36 -27.84 -25.64
CA LYS A 399 -2.08 -27.61 -27.08
C LYS A 399 -2.12 -26.13 -27.51
N ASN A 400 -3.03 -25.34 -26.94
CA ASN A 400 -3.30 -23.98 -27.39
C ASN A 400 -3.02 -22.98 -26.26
N THR A 401 -2.05 -22.08 -26.47
CA THR A 401 -1.80 -21.01 -25.51
C THR A 401 -2.97 -20.04 -25.49
N VAL A 402 -3.59 -19.81 -24.34
CA VAL A 402 -4.68 -18.83 -24.16
C VAL A 402 -4.20 -17.50 -23.56
N TYR A 403 -3.05 -17.53 -22.88
CA TYR A 403 -2.47 -16.42 -22.14
C TYR A 403 -0.94 -16.60 -22.03
N ASN A 404 -0.19 -15.49 -22.01
CA ASN A 404 1.22 -15.48 -21.62
C ASN A 404 1.52 -14.24 -20.75
N THR A 405 2.28 -14.43 -19.67
CA THR A 405 2.50 -13.42 -18.61
C THR A 405 3.20 -12.14 -19.08
N ALA A 406 3.97 -12.19 -20.17
CA ALA A 406 4.70 -11.05 -20.72
C ALA A 406 4.04 -10.46 -21.99
N ARG A 407 2.90 -11.03 -22.43
CA ARG A 407 2.11 -10.56 -23.58
C ARG A 407 0.79 -9.92 -23.11
N GLU A 408 0.90 -8.71 -22.57
CA GLU A 408 -0.24 -7.86 -22.18
C GLU A 408 -1.20 -7.66 -23.36
N LYS A 409 -2.50 -7.92 -23.21
CA LYS A 409 -3.47 -7.53 -24.24
C LYS A 409 -3.69 -6.03 -24.17
N GLY A 410 -3.19 -5.32 -25.18
CA GLY A 410 -3.17 -3.87 -25.26
C GLY A 410 -4.49 -3.17 -24.93
N ARG A 411 -4.62 -2.80 -23.66
CA ARG A 411 -5.22 -1.55 -23.18
C ARG A 411 -4.32 -1.03 -22.06
N VAL A 412 -3.72 0.13 -22.24
CA VAL A 412 -3.06 0.90 -21.17
C VAL A 412 -3.83 2.21 -21.05
N HIS A 413 -4.25 2.57 -19.84
CA HIS A 413 -5.00 3.81 -19.61
C HIS A 413 -4.08 4.81 -18.90
N LYS A 414 -3.69 5.87 -19.60
CA LYS A 414 -3.03 7.00 -18.95
C LYS A 414 -4.10 7.87 -18.29
N SER A 415 -4.25 7.70 -16.97
CA SER A 415 -5.00 8.63 -16.13
C SER A 415 -4.40 10.02 -16.28
N LEU A 416 -5.24 11.01 -16.59
CA LEU A 416 -4.92 12.43 -16.46
C LEU A 416 -5.77 13.00 -15.32
N LEU A 417 -5.20 13.98 -14.62
CA LEU A 417 -5.93 14.80 -13.67
C LEU A 417 -6.18 16.14 -14.35
N SER A 418 -7.44 16.46 -14.59
CA SER A 418 -7.89 17.71 -15.22
C SER A 418 -8.43 18.67 -14.17
N SER A 419 -8.09 19.96 -14.29
CA SER A 419 -8.70 20.99 -13.44
C SER A 419 -10.20 21.07 -13.72
N SER A 420 -11.02 21.23 -12.68
CA SER A 420 -12.48 21.30 -12.82
C SER A 420 -12.94 22.67 -13.35
N CYS A 421 -12.66 22.95 -14.63
CA CYS A 421 -13.15 24.17 -15.28
C CYS A 421 -14.69 24.14 -15.38
N GLY A 422 -15.35 25.05 -14.67
CA GLY A 422 -16.80 25.18 -14.63
C GLY A 422 -17.30 26.19 -15.65
N SER A 423 -18.33 25.83 -16.42
CA SER A 423 -18.92 26.61 -17.52
C SER A 423 -18.05 26.75 -18.79
N SER A 424 -18.66 27.26 -19.85
CA SER A 424 -18.23 27.04 -21.23
C SER A 424 -17.42 28.21 -21.82
N LYS A 425 -16.08 28.09 -21.82
CA LYS A 425 -15.17 28.53 -22.91
C LYS A 425 -13.70 28.26 -22.56
N CYS A 426 -13.13 27.19 -23.12
CA CYS A 426 -11.68 27.00 -23.23
C CYS A 426 -11.38 26.44 -24.63
N THR A 427 -10.96 27.31 -25.54
CA THR A 427 -10.48 26.96 -26.89
C THR A 427 -9.02 27.37 -27.00
N ASN A 428 -8.19 26.42 -27.42
CA ASN A 428 -6.82 26.49 -27.96
C ASN A 428 -5.90 27.65 -27.53
N GLU A 429 -4.75 27.24 -26.98
CA GLU A 429 -3.39 27.75 -27.27
C GLU A 429 -3.06 29.24 -27.00
N ASP A 430 -1.86 29.47 -26.47
CA ASP A 430 -1.27 30.78 -26.12
C ASP A 430 -2.06 31.68 -25.13
N ASP A 431 -2.25 31.22 -23.88
CA ASP A 431 -2.11 32.12 -22.73
C ASP A 431 -1.57 31.43 -21.46
N SER A 432 -0.89 32.24 -20.66
CA SER A 432 -0.22 31.98 -19.39
C SER A 432 -1.16 31.90 -18.16
N SER A 433 -2.46 31.73 -18.36
CA SER A 433 -3.51 32.03 -17.38
C SER A 433 -4.34 30.80 -16.94
N VAL A 434 -3.75 29.92 -16.11
CA VAL A 434 -4.45 28.73 -15.57
C VAL A 434 -5.45 29.11 -14.46
N TYR A 435 -6.57 29.73 -14.84
CA TYR A 435 -7.69 30.00 -13.93
C TYR A 435 -8.52 28.74 -13.70
N GLY A 436 -8.13 27.96 -12.68
CA GLY A 436 -9.04 27.03 -12.01
C GLY A 436 -10.14 27.77 -11.24
N ILE A 437 -11.04 27.03 -10.58
CA ILE A 437 -12.02 27.63 -9.66
C ILE A 437 -11.25 28.28 -8.51
N GLY A 438 -11.15 29.62 -8.53
CA GLY A 438 -10.48 30.39 -7.50
C GLY A 438 -11.26 30.34 -6.18
N PHE A 439 -10.79 29.53 -5.24
CA PHE A 439 -11.34 29.48 -3.89
C PHE A 439 -11.21 30.83 -3.20
N SER A 440 -12.33 31.34 -2.68
CA SER A 440 -12.35 32.54 -1.84
C SER A 440 -11.97 32.13 -0.42
N TRP A 441 -10.67 32.22 -0.12
CA TRP A 441 -10.10 31.81 1.16
C TRP A 441 -10.34 32.84 2.26
N GLN A 442 -10.39 32.32 3.49
CA GLN A 442 -10.29 33.05 4.75
C GLN A 442 -9.23 32.34 5.61
N SER A 443 -8.50 33.08 6.45
CA SER A 443 -7.44 32.49 7.31
C SER A 443 -7.57 32.88 8.79
N PHE A 444 -7.13 31.98 9.66
CA PHE A 444 -6.96 32.19 11.10
C PHE A 444 -5.60 31.64 11.52
N ASN A 445 -4.78 32.46 12.20
CA ASN A 445 -3.45 32.07 12.62
C ASN A 445 -3.50 31.38 13.99
N GLU A 446 -2.89 30.21 14.13
CA GLU A 446 -2.72 29.50 15.40
C GLU A 446 -1.58 30.17 16.19
N GLU A 447 -1.83 30.51 17.45
CA GLU A 447 -0.85 31.21 18.29
C GLU A 447 0.19 30.22 18.87
N PRO A 448 1.48 30.33 18.50
CA PRO A 448 2.53 29.54 19.15
C PRO A 448 2.70 29.97 20.61
N ALA A 449 3.14 29.03 21.46
CA ALA A 449 3.34 29.25 22.91
C ALA A 449 2.09 29.73 23.70
N SER A 450 0.88 29.54 23.17
CA SER A 450 -0.37 29.97 23.83
C SER A 450 -0.77 29.05 24.99
N TYR A 451 -0.55 29.52 26.23
CA TYR A 451 -1.08 28.92 27.46
C TYR A 451 -2.62 28.94 27.48
N ASN A 452 -3.24 27.89 28.03
CA ASN A 452 -4.68 27.78 28.23
C ASN A 452 -5.01 26.79 29.38
N ASP A 453 -6.29 26.63 29.71
CA ASP A 453 -6.77 25.78 30.82
C ASP A 453 -6.37 24.29 30.69
N ASN A 454 -6.03 23.83 29.48
CA ASN A 454 -5.54 22.48 29.19
C ASN A 454 -4.00 22.37 29.25
N SER A 455 -3.31 23.45 29.64
CA SER A 455 -1.85 23.48 29.78
C SER A 455 -1.43 23.05 31.18
N PHE A 456 -0.47 22.14 31.29
CA PHE A 456 0.02 21.61 32.57
C PHE A 456 1.56 21.63 32.62
N THR A 457 2.17 21.49 33.80
CA THR A 457 3.61 21.68 33.98
C THR A 457 4.25 20.56 34.80
N THR A 458 5.45 20.14 34.40
CA THR A 458 6.32 19.25 35.20
C THR A 458 7.77 19.77 35.19
N ALA A 459 8.62 19.24 36.06
CA ALA A 459 10.05 19.21 35.79
C ALA A 459 10.35 18.09 34.78
N GLY A 460 11.34 18.29 33.91
CA GLY A 460 11.77 17.27 32.95
C GLY A 460 10.95 17.17 31.66
N LEU A 461 11.41 16.29 30.77
CA LEU A 461 10.85 16.04 29.44
C LEU A 461 9.92 14.81 29.42
N LEU A 462 8.76 14.92 28.75
CA LEU A 462 7.76 13.86 28.66
C LEU A 462 7.69 13.21 27.26
N GLU A 463 7.42 11.91 27.24
CA GLU A 463 7.19 11.13 26.01
C GLU A 463 5.86 11.52 25.35
N GLN A 464 5.86 11.71 24.03
CA GLN A 464 4.72 12.29 23.33
C GLN A 464 3.50 11.37 23.28
N ILE A 465 3.65 10.07 23.04
CA ILE A 465 2.53 9.13 22.95
C ILE A 465 1.86 8.97 24.32
N ASN A 466 2.66 8.86 25.40
CA ASN A 466 2.18 8.83 26.78
C ASN A 466 1.43 10.11 27.16
N THR A 467 1.86 11.26 26.63
CA THR A 467 1.24 12.56 26.93
C THR A 467 -0.04 12.78 26.12
N THR A 468 -0.01 12.60 24.79
CA THR A 468 -1.18 12.88 23.93
C THR A 468 -2.19 11.76 23.86
N ARG A 469 -1.83 10.52 24.27
CA ARG A 469 -2.61 9.28 24.07
C ARG A 469 -3.04 9.05 22.61
N ASP A 470 -2.27 9.59 21.65
CA ASP A 470 -2.62 9.66 20.22
C ASP A 470 -3.97 10.37 19.95
N MET A 471 -4.37 11.34 20.78
CA MET A 471 -5.56 12.16 20.53
C MET A 471 -5.30 13.22 19.43
N SER A 472 -4.10 13.80 19.39
CA SER A 472 -3.63 14.72 18.36
C SER A 472 -2.21 14.33 17.90
N ASP A 473 -1.85 14.73 16.68
CA ASP A 473 -0.48 14.63 16.16
C ASP A 473 0.48 15.56 16.93
N TYR A 474 -0.05 16.59 17.59
CA TYR A 474 0.70 17.75 18.06
C TYR A 474 0.87 17.76 19.59
N LEU A 475 2.10 18.02 20.04
CA LEU A 475 2.42 18.30 21.45
C LEU A 475 3.39 19.48 21.56
N TRP A 476 2.98 20.49 22.33
CA TRP A 476 3.85 21.61 22.70
C TRP A 476 4.66 21.27 23.94
N TYR A 477 5.96 21.56 23.90
CA TYR A 477 6.88 21.61 25.03
C TYR A 477 7.36 23.06 25.16
N MET A 478 7.01 23.75 26.25
CA MET A 478 7.23 25.18 26.41
C MET A 478 8.02 25.46 27.70
N THR A 479 9.04 26.30 27.62
CA THR A 479 9.88 26.64 28.77
C THR A 479 10.48 28.04 28.65
N ASP A 480 10.74 28.68 29.79
CA ASP A 480 11.29 30.03 29.85
C ASP A 480 12.78 30.00 30.23
N VAL A 481 13.60 30.68 29.44
CA VAL A 481 15.05 30.80 29.66
C VAL A 481 15.38 32.25 29.96
N LYS A 482 15.93 32.51 31.15
CA LYS A 482 16.45 33.82 31.54
C LYS A 482 17.87 34.00 30.99
N ILE A 483 18.07 35.10 30.27
CA ILE A 483 19.33 35.53 29.67
C ILE A 483 19.79 36.81 30.38
N ASP A 484 21.06 36.83 30.76
CA ASP A 484 21.64 37.98 31.47
C ASP A 484 21.92 39.16 30.52
N PRO A 485 21.66 40.42 30.90
CA PRO A 485 21.95 41.58 30.05
C PRO A 485 23.41 41.77 29.65
N TYR A 486 24.36 41.15 30.36
CA TYR A 486 25.80 41.25 30.09
C TYR A 486 26.35 40.10 29.21
N GLU A 487 25.50 39.22 28.71
CA GLU A 487 25.86 38.10 27.82
C GLU A 487 26.73 38.51 26.62
N GLY A 488 27.76 37.71 26.33
CA GLY A 488 28.76 38.03 25.30
C GLY A 488 28.20 38.00 23.88
N PHE A 489 27.19 37.16 23.64
CA PHE A 489 26.52 37.07 22.35
C PHE A 489 25.71 38.35 22.03
N LEU A 490 25.04 38.94 23.03
CA LEU A 490 24.28 40.20 22.89
C LEU A 490 25.15 41.38 22.44
N LYS A 491 26.43 41.39 22.84
CA LYS A 491 27.41 42.43 22.48
C LYS A 491 28.10 42.20 21.14
N SER A 492 28.23 40.93 20.72
CA SER A 492 28.93 40.54 19.50
C SER A 492 28.02 40.33 18.28
N GLY A 493 26.70 40.28 18.48
CA GLY A 493 25.73 40.00 17.42
C GLY A 493 25.66 38.53 17.00
N ASN A 494 26.39 37.65 17.69
CA ASN A 494 26.29 36.21 17.53
C ASN A 494 25.00 35.68 18.17
N TYR A 495 24.53 34.52 17.73
CA TYR A 495 23.42 33.81 18.38
C TYR A 495 23.93 32.57 19.14
N PRO A 496 23.45 32.32 20.37
CA PRO A 496 23.70 31.07 21.06
C PRO A 496 22.99 29.93 20.33
N VAL A 497 23.57 28.74 20.38
CA VAL A 497 23.13 27.58 19.59
C VAL A 497 22.24 26.68 20.46
N LEU A 498 20.97 26.56 20.07
CA LEU A 498 20.01 25.66 20.69
C LEU A 498 20.08 24.29 20.00
N THR A 499 20.41 23.27 20.78
CA THR A 499 20.38 21.86 20.41
C THR A 499 19.14 21.21 21.04
N VAL A 500 18.33 20.53 20.24
CA VAL A 500 17.14 19.79 20.69
C VAL A 500 17.16 18.40 20.08
N LEU A 501 17.35 17.36 20.89
CA LEU A 501 17.19 15.97 20.46
C LEU A 501 15.74 15.50 20.70
N SER A 502 15.17 14.82 19.70
CA SER A 502 13.82 14.29 19.73
C SER A 502 13.78 12.88 19.12
N ALA A 503 12.96 12.02 19.72
CA ALA A 503 12.68 10.69 19.18
C ALA A 503 11.86 10.74 17.87
N GLY A 504 11.28 11.91 17.54
CA GLY A 504 10.62 12.20 16.28
C GLY A 504 9.16 12.65 16.43
N HIS A 505 8.41 12.84 15.34
CA HIS A 505 8.76 12.56 13.93
C HIS A 505 9.08 13.84 13.14
N ALA A 506 8.54 14.98 13.57
CA ALA A 506 8.93 16.32 13.13
C ALA A 506 8.92 17.30 14.32
N LEU A 507 9.59 18.44 14.18
CA LEU A 507 9.79 19.44 15.22
C LEU A 507 9.84 20.85 14.61
N HIS A 508 9.05 21.77 15.17
CA HIS A 508 9.18 23.21 14.95
C HIS A 508 9.67 23.90 16.22
N VAL A 509 10.64 24.79 16.08
CA VAL A 509 11.27 25.52 17.19
C VAL A 509 10.84 26.99 17.11
N PHE A 510 10.03 27.44 18.07
CA PHE A 510 9.63 28.83 18.22
C PHE A 510 10.38 29.48 19.38
N ILE A 511 10.82 30.71 19.16
CA ILE A 511 11.58 31.54 20.12
C ILE A 511 10.84 32.87 20.24
N ASN A 512 10.39 33.22 21.45
CA ASN A 512 9.56 34.42 21.70
C ASN A 512 8.34 34.54 20.75
N GLY A 513 7.75 33.41 20.37
CA GLY A 513 6.60 33.32 19.44
C GLY A 513 6.95 33.34 17.95
N GLN A 514 8.21 33.54 17.56
CA GLN A 514 8.66 33.51 16.16
C GLN A 514 9.26 32.15 15.79
N LEU A 515 8.96 31.62 14.60
CA LEU A 515 9.55 30.36 14.12
C LEU A 515 11.04 30.57 13.84
N SER A 516 11.90 29.91 14.61
CA SER A 516 13.35 29.92 14.43
C SER A 516 13.84 28.82 13.49
N GLY A 517 13.08 27.73 13.32
CA GLY A 517 13.40 26.70 12.34
C GLY A 517 12.62 25.38 12.53
N THR A 518 12.93 24.41 11.67
CA THR A 518 12.19 23.15 11.52
C THR A 518 13.16 21.98 11.30
N ALA A 519 12.87 20.82 11.86
CA ALA A 519 13.56 19.56 11.59
C ALA A 519 12.56 18.39 11.50
N TYR A 520 12.90 17.33 10.77
CA TYR A 520 12.06 16.13 10.60
C TYR A 520 12.89 14.90 10.24
N GLY A 521 12.46 13.73 10.70
CA GLY A 521 13.04 12.43 10.35
C GLY A 521 12.43 11.84 9.08
N SER A 522 12.63 10.54 8.88
CA SER A 522 12.07 9.72 7.79
C SER A 522 11.45 8.42 8.34
N LEU A 523 10.95 7.53 7.47
CA LEU A 523 10.55 6.18 7.88
C LEU A 523 11.75 5.32 8.34
N GLU A 524 12.92 5.47 7.71
CA GLU A 524 14.12 4.68 8.03
C GLU A 524 14.83 5.18 9.30
N ASP A 525 14.73 6.47 9.63
CA ASP A 525 15.09 7.01 10.94
C ASP A 525 14.14 8.16 11.35
N PRO A 526 13.17 7.91 12.24
CA PRO A 526 12.23 8.93 12.72
C PRO A 526 12.86 10.01 13.61
N ARG A 527 14.03 9.75 14.18
CA ARG A 527 14.70 10.62 15.17
C ARG A 527 15.22 11.88 14.49
N LEU A 528 15.33 12.96 15.26
CA LEU A 528 15.82 14.23 14.74
C LEU A 528 16.60 15.03 15.79
N THR A 529 17.52 15.85 15.28
CA THR A 529 18.28 16.84 16.04
C THR A 529 18.07 18.20 15.39
N PHE A 530 17.48 19.14 16.12
CA PHE A 530 17.62 20.57 15.80
C PHE A 530 18.93 21.07 16.41
N ASN A 531 19.70 21.85 15.66
CA ASN A 531 20.97 22.42 16.10
C ASN A 531 21.25 23.70 15.29
N GLN A 532 20.77 24.85 15.76
CA GLN A 532 20.87 26.14 15.07
C GLN A 532 21.01 27.31 16.06
N GLY A 533 21.57 28.43 15.60
CA GLY A 533 21.62 29.67 16.37
C GLY A 533 20.22 30.27 16.55
N VAL A 534 19.88 30.64 17.79
CA VAL A 534 18.54 31.18 18.15
C VAL A 534 18.63 32.64 18.62
N ASN A 535 17.70 33.48 18.15
CA ASN A 535 17.65 34.89 18.49
C ASN A 535 17.03 35.12 19.89
N LEU A 536 17.89 35.21 20.91
CA LEU A 536 17.49 35.49 22.30
C LEU A 536 17.79 36.95 22.67
N ARG A 537 16.91 37.55 23.48
CA ARG A 537 17.05 38.90 24.05
C ARG A 537 17.44 38.83 25.53
N ALA A 538 17.95 39.93 26.09
CA ALA A 538 18.11 40.06 27.55
C ALA A 538 16.77 39.89 28.29
N GLY A 539 16.80 39.30 29.49
CA GLY A 539 15.60 38.99 30.27
C GLY A 539 15.03 37.60 29.96
N VAL A 540 13.70 37.45 30.00
CA VAL A 540 13.03 36.16 29.80
C VAL A 540 12.73 35.91 28.33
N ASN A 541 13.05 34.69 27.88
CA ASN A 541 12.77 34.19 26.54
C ASN A 541 11.97 32.89 26.61
N THR A 542 10.81 32.86 25.98
CA THR A 542 10.01 31.62 25.89
C THR A 542 10.48 30.80 24.69
N ILE A 543 10.94 29.58 24.94
CA ILE A 543 11.21 28.55 23.94
C ILE A 543 9.99 27.66 23.87
N ALA A 544 9.37 27.54 22.69
CA ALA A 544 8.21 26.69 22.47
C ALA A 544 8.49 25.73 21.32
N LEU A 545 8.60 24.45 21.66
CA LEU A 545 8.88 23.35 20.75
C LEU A 545 7.56 22.66 20.41
N LEU A 546 7.14 22.69 19.15
CA LEU A 546 6.00 21.92 18.67
C LEU A 546 6.52 20.62 18.07
N SER A 547 6.27 19.51 18.75
CA SER A 547 6.62 18.16 18.30
C SER A 547 5.43 17.49 17.62
N ILE A 548 5.68 16.78 16.51
CA ILE A 548 4.63 16.24 15.65
C ILE A 548 4.86 14.74 15.36
N ALA A 549 3.86 13.92 15.70
CA ALA A 549 3.82 12.49 15.40
C ALA A 549 3.08 12.23 14.07
N VAL A 550 3.82 11.84 13.02
CA VAL A 550 3.26 11.56 11.69
C VAL A 550 2.73 10.11 11.62
N GLY A 551 1.77 9.80 12.50
CA GLY A 551 1.32 8.43 12.79
C GLY A 551 2.38 7.59 13.53
N LEU A 552 1.98 6.43 14.08
CA LEU A 552 2.79 5.64 15.02
C LEU A 552 3.39 4.35 14.42
N PRO A 553 4.55 3.88 14.92
CA PRO A 553 5.21 2.61 14.55
C PRO A 553 4.26 1.42 14.42
N ASN A 554 4.46 0.58 13.40
CA ASN A 554 3.49 -0.44 12.99
C ASN A 554 4.07 -1.84 12.77
N VAL A 555 5.40 -1.99 12.89
CA VAL A 555 6.18 -3.21 12.63
C VAL A 555 7.52 -3.11 13.36
N GLY A 556 8.11 -4.26 13.70
CA GLY A 556 9.39 -4.38 14.42
C GLY A 556 9.23 -4.93 15.84
N PRO A 557 10.33 -5.38 16.49
CA PRO A 557 10.28 -5.89 17.84
C PRO A 557 9.95 -4.79 18.86
N HIS A 558 8.97 -5.09 19.71
CA HIS A 558 8.46 -4.20 20.76
C HIS A 558 8.24 -2.75 20.32
N PHE A 559 7.65 -2.53 19.14
CA PHE A 559 7.40 -1.18 18.60
C PHE A 559 6.48 -0.33 19.49
N GLU A 560 5.73 -0.94 20.42
CA GLU A 560 4.98 -0.24 21.46
C GLU A 560 5.89 0.48 22.45
N THR A 561 7.12 0.02 22.65
CA THR A 561 8.11 0.67 23.55
C THR A 561 8.81 1.86 22.90
N TRP A 562 8.73 2.00 21.57
CA TRP A 562 9.40 3.09 20.86
C TRP A 562 8.74 4.43 21.21
N ASN A 563 9.58 5.46 21.34
CA ASN A 563 9.19 6.79 21.82
C ASN A 563 8.93 7.76 20.67
N ALA A 564 8.09 8.76 20.90
CA ALA A 564 8.06 9.98 20.11
C ALA A 564 8.26 11.21 21.02
N GLY A 565 8.56 12.36 20.42
CA GLY A 565 8.66 13.62 21.15
C GLY A 565 10.07 14.01 21.60
N VAL A 566 10.14 15.22 22.16
CA VAL A 566 11.37 15.81 22.70
C VAL A 566 11.68 15.15 24.04
N LEU A 567 12.56 14.15 24.02
CA LEU A 567 13.13 13.50 25.22
C LEU A 567 14.54 14.03 25.55
N GLY A 568 15.11 14.87 24.69
CA GLY A 568 16.38 15.54 24.92
C GLY A 568 17.61 14.65 24.66
N PRO A 569 18.81 15.10 25.07
CA PRO A 569 19.07 16.38 25.75
C PRO A 569 18.64 17.62 24.95
N VAL A 570 18.30 18.69 25.68
CA VAL A 570 17.99 20.02 25.14
C VAL A 570 18.97 21.01 25.77
N SER A 571 19.91 21.55 24.99
CA SER A 571 20.98 22.41 25.52
C SER A 571 21.16 23.71 24.74
N LEU A 572 21.54 24.77 25.44
CA LEU A 572 21.80 26.09 24.90
C LEU A 572 23.28 26.44 25.08
N ASN A 573 24.00 26.61 23.97
CA ASN A 573 25.45 26.70 23.92
C ASN A 573 25.90 28.10 23.46
N GLY A 574 27.04 28.59 23.94
CA GLY A 574 27.56 29.92 23.60
C GLY A 574 27.05 31.05 24.52
N LEU A 575 26.72 30.69 25.76
CA LEU A 575 26.51 31.64 26.86
C LEU A 575 27.85 31.98 27.53
N ASN A 576 27.90 33.03 28.36
CA ASN A 576 29.05 33.34 29.22
C ASN A 576 29.39 32.19 30.19
N GLU A 577 28.39 31.42 30.61
CA GLU A 577 28.53 30.18 31.41
C GLU A 577 28.89 28.93 30.56
N GLY A 578 29.13 29.10 29.25
CA GLY A 578 29.44 28.03 28.31
C GLY A 578 28.20 27.37 27.72
N SER A 579 27.64 26.39 28.44
CA SER A 579 26.49 25.59 28.00
C SER A 579 25.52 25.32 29.14
N ARG A 580 24.22 25.47 28.87
CA ARG A 580 23.12 25.23 29.81
C ARG A 580 22.27 24.06 29.34
N ASP A 581 22.18 23.01 30.15
CA ASP A 581 21.16 21.97 29.96
C ASP A 581 19.79 22.50 30.41
N LEU A 582 18.80 22.38 29.52
CA LEU A 582 17.41 22.77 29.73
C LEU A 582 16.52 21.54 30.00
N SER A 583 17.05 20.32 29.86
CA SER A 583 16.27 19.08 29.90
C SER A 583 15.50 18.91 31.22
N TRP A 584 16.12 19.23 32.35
CA TRP A 584 15.56 19.02 33.69
C TRP A 584 14.79 20.21 34.28
N GLN A 585 14.68 21.33 33.55
CA GLN A 585 13.99 22.51 34.05
C GLN A 585 12.45 22.37 34.00
N LYS A 586 11.73 23.44 34.37
CA LYS A 586 10.26 23.48 34.36
C LYS A 586 9.73 23.57 32.92
N TRP A 587 9.08 22.52 32.45
CA TRP A 587 8.46 22.41 31.12
C TRP A 587 6.93 22.39 31.23
N THR A 588 6.28 23.25 30.45
CA THR A 588 4.82 23.34 30.33
C THR A 588 4.37 22.73 29.01
N TYR A 589 3.29 21.97 29.07
CA TYR A 589 2.81 21.10 28.01
C TYR A 589 1.40 21.49 27.59
N LYS A 590 1.12 21.42 26.29
CA LYS A 590 -0.22 21.59 25.72
C LYS A 590 -0.43 20.56 24.62
N ILE A 591 -1.43 19.71 24.80
CA ILE A 591 -1.82 18.69 23.82
C ILE A 591 -2.65 19.34 22.71
N GLY A 592 -2.28 19.09 21.46
CA GLY A 592 -3.03 19.58 20.30
C GLY A 592 -2.94 21.09 20.04
N LEU A 593 -3.77 21.52 19.09
CA LEU A 593 -3.87 22.90 18.63
C LEU A 593 -5.11 23.61 19.19
N LYS A 594 -5.07 24.94 19.34
CA LYS A 594 -6.21 25.80 19.66
C LYS A 594 -7.34 25.58 18.65
N GLY A 595 -7.00 25.49 17.36
CA GLY A 595 -7.98 25.20 16.31
C GLY A 595 -8.51 23.76 16.28
N GLU A 596 -7.81 22.79 16.88
CA GLU A 596 -8.36 21.44 17.13
C GLU A 596 -9.37 21.48 18.29
N ALA A 597 -9.00 22.13 19.41
CA ALA A 597 -9.88 22.28 20.57
C ALA A 597 -11.16 23.07 20.23
N LEU A 598 -11.06 24.14 19.44
CA LEU A 598 -12.18 24.90 18.89
C LEU A 598 -12.91 24.18 17.74
N SER A 599 -12.42 23.01 17.31
CA SER A 599 -12.99 22.21 16.21
C SER A 599 -13.21 23.01 14.92
N LEU A 600 -12.26 23.86 14.52
CA LEU A 600 -12.38 24.77 13.36
C LEU A 600 -12.62 24.05 12.02
N HIS A 601 -12.29 22.76 11.97
CA HIS A 601 -12.56 21.86 10.85
C HIS A 601 -14.05 21.50 10.67
N SER A 602 -14.87 21.72 11.71
CA SER A 602 -16.31 21.47 11.72
C SER A 602 -17.13 22.72 11.36
N LEU A 603 -18.35 22.54 10.86
CA LEU A 603 -19.23 23.66 10.49
C LEU A 603 -19.50 24.59 11.68
N SER A 604 -19.82 24.04 12.85
CA SER A 604 -20.09 24.80 14.08
C SER A 604 -18.84 25.47 14.64
N GLY A 605 -17.75 24.73 14.81
CA GLY A 605 -16.49 25.26 15.33
C GLY A 605 -15.86 26.32 14.42
N SER A 606 -16.03 26.21 13.10
CA SER A 606 -15.49 27.21 12.16
C SER A 606 -16.00 28.65 12.38
N SER A 607 -17.08 28.84 13.16
CA SER A 607 -17.64 30.15 13.49
C SER A 607 -17.15 30.73 14.84
N SER A 608 -16.30 30.03 15.58
CA SER A 608 -15.87 30.44 16.94
C SER A 608 -14.66 31.38 16.99
N VAL A 609 -14.16 31.84 15.84
CA VAL A 609 -13.01 32.76 15.72
C VAL A 609 -13.24 33.78 14.61
N GLU A 610 -12.58 34.93 14.70
CA GLU A 610 -12.54 35.90 13.62
C GLU A 610 -11.57 35.43 12.53
N TRP A 611 -12.02 35.43 11.27
CA TRP A 611 -11.22 35.01 10.12
C TRP A 611 -10.83 36.22 9.27
N ALA A 612 -9.54 36.34 8.97
CA ALA A 612 -9.01 37.33 8.04
C ALA A 612 -9.41 36.98 6.59
N GLN A 613 -9.65 38.00 5.77
CA GLN A 613 -10.27 37.85 4.43
C GLN A 613 -9.64 38.80 3.41
N GLY A 614 -9.80 38.50 2.11
CA GLY A 614 -9.26 39.32 1.03
C GLY A 614 -7.74 39.47 1.10
N SER A 615 -7.24 40.72 1.10
CA SER A 615 -5.82 41.03 1.20
C SER A 615 -5.17 40.63 2.54
N PHE A 616 -5.96 40.36 3.58
CA PHE A 616 -5.47 39.94 4.89
C PHE A 616 -5.37 38.43 5.06
N VAL A 617 -5.73 37.64 4.03
CA VAL A 617 -5.51 36.19 4.04
C VAL A 617 -4.01 35.91 4.10
N ALA A 618 -3.58 35.22 5.15
CA ALA A 618 -2.20 34.84 5.37
C ALA A 618 -1.66 33.97 4.21
N GLN A 619 -0.37 34.09 3.93
CA GLN A 619 0.32 33.32 2.91
C GLN A 619 1.73 33.00 3.41
N LYS A 620 2.18 31.76 3.20
CA LYS A 620 3.49 31.26 3.65
C LYS A 620 3.75 31.42 5.17
N GLN A 621 2.71 31.63 5.96
CA GLN A 621 2.79 31.64 7.42
C GLN A 621 2.66 30.21 7.96
N PRO A 622 3.51 29.79 8.92
CA PRO A 622 3.33 28.52 9.61
C PRO A 622 2.06 28.54 10.46
N LEU A 623 1.62 27.36 10.90
CA LEU A 623 0.46 27.16 11.79
C LEU A 623 -0.76 28.03 11.42
N THR A 624 -1.22 27.94 10.17
CA THR A 624 -2.36 28.72 9.68
C THR A 624 -3.52 27.82 9.30
N TRP A 625 -4.69 28.09 9.87
CA TRP A 625 -5.96 27.50 9.43
C TRP A 625 -6.51 28.31 8.25
N TYR A 626 -6.91 27.63 7.19
CA TYR A 626 -7.60 28.20 6.04
C TYR A 626 -8.97 27.55 5.88
N LYS A 627 -9.99 28.34 5.51
CA LYS A 627 -11.29 27.80 5.09
C LYS A 627 -11.84 28.48 3.84
N THR A 628 -12.65 27.75 3.08
CA THR A 628 -13.39 28.24 1.91
C THR A 628 -14.67 27.44 1.71
N ALA A 629 -15.63 28.00 0.98
CA ALA A 629 -16.87 27.33 0.58
C ALA A 629 -16.86 27.05 -0.94
N PHE A 630 -17.35 25.88 -1.37
CA PHE A 630 -17.38 25.51 -2.78
C PHE A 630 -18.56 24.62 -3.18
N ASN A 631 -18.90 24.61 -4.47
CA ASN A 631 -19.94 23.76 -5.05
C ASN A 631 -19.31 22.51 -5.67
N ALA A 632 -20.00 21.37 -5.62
CA ALA A 632 -19.47 20.12 -6.14
C ALA A 632 -19.32 20.18 -7.68
N PRO A 633 -18.17 19.77 -8.26
CA PRO A 633 -18.02 19.69 -9.70
C PRO A 633 -19.04 18.73 -10.32
N VAL A 634 -19.66 19.12 -11.44
CA VAL A 634 -20.60 18.26 -12.19
C VAL A 634 -19.95 16.93 -12.64
N GLY A 635 -20.77 15.91 -12.89
CA GLY A 635 -20.31 14.58 -13.34
C GLY A 635 -19.91 13.65 -12.18
N ASN A 636 -19.50 12.42 -12.53
CA ASN A 636 -19.30 11.32 -11.58
C ASN A 636 -17.82 10.92 -11.41
N GLU A 637 -16.89 11.62 -12.06
CA GLU A 637 -15.46 11.24 -12.04
C GLU A 637 -14.86 11.45 -10.65
N PRO A 638 -13.92 10.61 -10.17
CA PRO A 638 -13.30 10.81 -8.86
C PRO A 638 -12.58 12.15 -8.74
N LEU A 639 -12.50 12.68 -7.52
CA LEU A 639 -11.96 14.00 -7.23
C LEU A 639 -10.74 13.92 -6.33
N ALA A 640 -9.83 14.89 -6.46
CA ALA A 640 -8.73 15.11 -5.54
C ALA A 640 -8.49 16.61 -5.33
N LEU A 641 -7.93 16.99 -4.18
CA LEU A 641 -7.30 18.30 -4.01
C LEU A 641 -5.84 18.21 -4.50
N ASP A 642 -5.45 19.10 -5.40
CA ASP A 642 -4.04 19.36 -5.70
C ASP A 642 -3.50 20.33 -4.64
N MET A 643 -2.53 19.87 -3.84
CA MET A 643 -1.98 20.61 -2.70
C MET A 643 -0.54 21.08 -2.96
N ASN A 644 -0.04 21.07 -4.20
CA ASN A 644 1.39 21.26 -4.51
C ASN A 644 1.99 22.60 -4.06
N THR A 645 1.16 23.61 -3.78
CA THR A 645 1.57 24.94 -3.28
C THR A 645 1.55 25.06 -1.75
N MET A 646 1.25 23.97 -1.07
CA MET A 646 1.15 23.86 0.39
C MET A 646 2.35 23.10 0.98
N GLY A 647 2.59 23.22 2.28
CA GLY A 647 3.75 22.64 2.96
C GLY A 647 3.43 21.28 3.58
N LYS A 648 2.77 21.32 4.73
CA LYS A 648 2.36 20.15 5.53
C LYS A 648 1.08 20.47 6.31
N GLY A 649 0.31 19.46 6.68
CA GLY A 649 -0.72 19.59 7.71
C GLY A 649 -1.85 18.59 7.55
N ASN A 650 -3.09 19.05 7.74
CA ASN A 650 -4.30 18.22 7.70
C ASN A 650 -5.43 18.91 6.91
N VAL A 651 -6.29 18.13 6.26
CA VAL A 651 -7.40 18.67 5.44
C VAL A 651 -8.72 17.94 5.68
N TRP A 652 -9.82 18.70 5.69
CA TRP A 652 -11.18 18.25 5.96
C TRP A 652 -12.17 18.81 4.95
N ILE A 653 -13.21 18.03 4.63
CA ILE A 653 -14.35 18.46 3.83
C ILE A 653 -15.63 18.14 4.60
N ASN A 654 -16.47 19.15 4.84
CA ASN A 654 -17.72 19.03 5.60
C ASN A 654 -17.52 18.34 6.97
N GLY A 655 -16.45 18.69 7.68
CA GLY A 655 -16.04 18.06 8.95
C GLY A 655 -15.36 16.70 8.83
N LYS A 656 -15.50 15.99 7.70
CA LYS A 656 -14.86 14.69 7.48
C LYS A 656 -13.39 14.88 7.11
N SER A 657 -12.48 14.33 7.92
CA SER A 657 -11.04 14.43 7.67
C SER A 657 -10.61 13.56 6.50
N ILE A 658 -10.05 14.20 5.47
CA ILE A 658 -9.44 13.56 4.30
C ILE A 658 -8.12 12.89 4.71
N GLY A 659 -7.38 13.53 5.61
CA GLY A 659 -6.13 13.02 6.18
C GLY A 659 -5.03 14.07 6.23
N ARG A 660 -3.81 13.60 6.52
CA ARG A 660 -2.61 14.43 6.48
C ARG A 660 -2.27 14.83 5.04
N TYR A 661 -1.53 15.91 4.85
CA TYR A 661 -0.87 16.25 3.59
C TYR A 661 0.56 16.70 3.84
N TRP A 662 1.49 16.38 2.94
CA TRP A 662 2.91 16.79 3.06
C TRP A 662 3.66 16.86 1.70
N PRO A 663 3.14 17.60 0.68
CA PRO A 663 3.84 17.77 -0.60
C PRO A 663 5.11 18.64 -0.48
N GLY A 664 5.34 19.29 0.66
CA GLY A 664 6.63 19.91 1.00
C GLY A 664 7.78 18.89 1.14
N TYR A 665 7.51 17.66 1.60
CA TYR A 665 8.53 16.61 1.65
C TYR A 665 8.71 16.00 0.25
N LYS A 666 9.80 16.36 -0.41
CA LYS A 666 10.12 15.89 -1.76
C LYS A 666 10.65 14.46 -1.75
N ALA A 667 10.18 13.68 -2.71
CA ALA A 667 10.47 12.27 -2.88
C ALA A 667 11.94 12.03 -3.24
N THR A 668 12.62 11.24 -2.42
CA THR A 668 14.01 10.80 -2.62
C THR A 668 14.06 9.35 -3.12
N GLY A 669 15.06 9.01 -3.94
CA GLY A 669 15.20 7.68 -4.54
C GLY A 669 15.86 7.70 -5.91
N SER A 670 15.90 6.54 -6.58
CA SER A 670 16.49 6.37 -7.91
C SER A 670 15.44 5.95 -8.94
N CYS A 671 14.81 6.93 -9.58
CA CYS A 671 13.76 6.72 -10.59
C CYS A 671 14.35 6.39 -11.97
N SER A 672 14.96 5.21 -12.06
CA SER A 672 15.55 4.70 -13.30
C SER A 672 14.52 3.99 -14.22
N ALA A 673 14.93 3.67 -15.45
CA ALA A 673 14.08 2.94 -16.41
C ALA A 673 13.84 1.49 -15.95
N CYS A 674 12.63 1.22 -15.47
CA CYS A 674 12.22 -0.08 -14.95
C CYS A 674 11.97 -1.12 -16.06
N ASN A 675 12.37 -2.37 -15.81
CA ASN A 675 12.04 -3.54 -16.64
C ASN A 675 11.26 -4.59 -15.81
N TYR A 676 10.23 -5.20 -16.41
CA TYR A 676 9.44 -6.28 -15.80
C TYR A 676 10.27 -7.56 -15.58
N ALA A 677 11.26 -7.81 -16.44
CA ALA A 677 12.06 -9.03 -16.41
C ALA A 677 13.07 -9.06 -15.25
N GLY A 678 13.43 -10.27 -14.82
CA GLY A 678 14.26 -10.49 -13.64
C GLY A 678 13.52 -10.23 -12.31
N TRP A 679 14.13 -10.63 -11.20
CA TRP A 679 13.54 -10.50 -9.86
C TRP A 679 13.11 -9.06 -9.56
N PHE A 680 12.07 -8.92 -8.73
CA PHE A 680 11.50 -7.66 -8.27
C PHE A 680 11.71 -7.46 -6.78
N TYR A 681 12.01 -6.23 -6.40
CA TYR A 681 12.06 -5.69 -5.03
C TYR A 681 11.48 -4.27 -5.08
N GLU A 682 10.99 -3.77 -3.96
CA GLU A 682 10.28 -2.49 -3.82
C GLU A 682 11.03 -1.29 -4.43
N LYS A 683 12.35 -1.17 -4.20
CA LYS A 683 13.19 -0.09 -4.74
C LYS A 683 13.62 -0.29 -6.21
N LYS A 684 13.16 -1.35 -6.92
CA LYS A 684 13.51 -1.62 -8.34
C LYS A 684 12.89 -0.61 -9.31
N CYS A 685 11.68 -0.15 -9.02
CA CYS A 685 10.83 0.57 -9.97
C CYS A 685 10.08 1.69 -9.24
N LEU A 686 10.65 2.90 -9.33
CA LEU A 686 10.25 4.09 -8.58
C LEU A 686 9.89 5.23 -9.53
N SER A 687 8.91 6.06 -9.15
CA SER A 687 8.53 7.30 -9.84
C SER A 687 8.50 8.50 -8.88
N ASN A 688 8.28 9.69 -9.45
CA ASN A 688 8.12 10.96 -8.73
C ASN A 688 9.36 11.47 -7.96
N CYS A 689 10.57 10.92 -8.14
CA CYS A 689 11.79 11.46 -7.53
C CYS A 689 11.96 12.96 -7.83
N GLY A 690 12.21 13.78 -6.81
CA GLY A 690 12.29 15.24 -6.87
C GLY A 690 10.93 15.97 -6.74
N GLU A 691 9.82 15.30 -7.04
CA GLU A 691 8.46 15.81 -6.87
C GLU A 691 7.90 15.54 -5.46
N ALA A 692 6.66 15.92 -5.18
CA ALA A 692 5.98 15.50 -3.95
C ALA A 692 5.67 13.98 -3.98
N SER A 693 5.99 13.25 -2.90
CA SER A 693 5.58 11.84 -2.72
C SER A 693 4.07 11.66 -2.86
N GLN A 694 3.29 12.61 -2.33
CA GLN A 694 1.87 12.76 -2.62
C GLN A 694 1.52 14.23 -2.90
N ARG A 695 1.09 14.50 -4.13
CA ARG A 695 0.57 15.81 -4.57
C ARG A 695 -0.95 15.94 -4.47
N TRP A 696 -1.66 14.85 -4.75
CA TRP A 696 -3.12 14.81 -4.86
C TRP A 696 -3.75 14.02 -3.72
N TYR A 697 -4.79 14.58 -3.12
CA TYR A 697 -5.43 14.07 -1.90
C TYR A 697 -6.90 13.75 -2.19
N HIS A 698 -7.25 12.46 -2.12
CA HIS A 698 -8.52 11.93 -2.60
C HIS A 698 -9.73 12.50 -1.86
N VAL A 699 -10.70 13.02 -2.62
CA VAL A 699 -11.99 13.52 -2.13
C VAL A 699 -13.11 12.57 -2.54
N PRO A 700 -13.67 11.78 -1.61
CA PRO A 700 -14.80 10.90 -1.91
C PRO A 700 -16.03 11.71 -2.35
N ARG A 701 -16.65 11.32 -3.45
CA ARG A 701 -17.85 11.97 -4.01
C ARG A 701 -19.01 12.04 -3.00
N SER A 702 -19.17 11.02 -2.16
CA SER A 702 -20.22 10.95 -1.12
C SER A 702 -19.99 11.86 0.08
N TRP A 703 -18.87 12.58 0.14
CA TRP A 703 -18.62 13.58 1.19
C TRP A 703 -19.03 15.00 0.75
N LEU A 704 -19.50 15.16 -0.49
CA LEU A 704 -19.91 16.45 -1.06
C LEU A 704 -21.43 16.60 -1.13
N TYR A 705 -21.91 17.76 -0.70
CA TYR A 705 -23.22 18.30 -1.05
C TYR A 705 -23.16 18.99 -2.43
N PRO A 706 -24.29 19.18 -3.14
CA PRO A 706 -24.29 19.87 -4.44
C PRO A 706 -23.69 21.29 -4.37
N THR A 707 -23.96 22.01 -3.28
CA THR A 707 -23.51 23.40 -3.05
C THR A 707 -23.09 23.61 -1.60
N GLY A 708 -22.26 24.62 -1.33
CA GLY A 708 -21.96 25.06 0.04
C GLY A 708 -21.07 24.11 0.86
N ASN A 709 -20.21 23.34 0.20
CA ASN A 709 -19.24 22.47 0.88
C ASN A 709 -18.19 23.31 1.61
N LEU A 710 -17.95 23.02 2.88
CA LEU A 710 -16.87 23.61 3.66
C LEU A 710 -15.58 22.81 3.43
N LEU A 711 -14.56 23.45 2.88
CA LEU A 711 -13.18 22.95 2.86
C LEU A 711 -12.39 23.67 3.96
N VAL A 712 -11.76 22.91 4.86
CA VAL A 712 -10.83 23.44 5.87
C VAL A 712 -9.47 22.76 5.72
N VAL A 713 -8.42 23.55 5.81
CA VAL A 713 -7.02 23.12 5.70
C VAL A 713 -6.27 23.71 6.90
N PHE A 714 -5.61 22.87 7.69
CA PHE A 714 -4.58 23.34 8.61
C PHE A 714 -3.23 23.21 7.91
N GLU A 715 -2.52 24.32 7.76
CA GLU A 715 -1.17 24.39 7.22
C GLU A 715 -0.17 24.61 8.35
N GLU A 716 0.73 23.65 8.50
CA GLU A 716 1.70 23.54 9.58
C GLU A 716 2.97 24.36 9.27
N TRP A 717 3.45 24.32 8.02
CA TRP A 717 4.75 24.87 7.61
C TRP A 717 4.65 26.26 6.97
N GLY A 718 3.68 26.44 6.08
CA GLY A 718 3.45 27.67 5.32
C GLY A 718 3.29 27.41 3.83
N GLY A 719 2.07 27.62 3.32
CA GLY A 719 1.68 27.41 1.93
C GLY A 719 1.05 28.64 1.27
N ASN A 720 0.78 28.56 -0.03
CA ASN A 720 -0.11 29.49 -0.72
C ASN A 720 -1.46 28.80 -1.02
N PRO A 721 -2.54 29.13 -0.28
CA PRO A 721 -3.83 28.46 -0.44
C PRO A 721 -4.48 28.75 -1.80
N TYR A 722 -4.17 29.89 -2.44
CA TYR A 722 -4.71 30.24 -3.77
C TYR A 722 -4.23 29.32 -4.90
N GLY A 723 -3.21 28.48 -4.65
CA GLY A 723 -2.79 27.43 -5.57
C GLY A 723 -3.46 26.07 -5.37
N ILE A 724 -4.24 25.89 -4.29
CA ILE A 724 -5.05 24.68 -4.08
C ILE A 724 -6.15 24.65 -5.13
N SER A 725 -6.35 23.49 -5.79
CA SER A 725 -7.44 23.32 -6.75
C SER A 725 -8.08 21.94 -6.65
N LEU A 726 -9.38 21.86 -6.98
CA LEU A 726 -10.12 20.60 -7.06
C LEU A 726 -10.00 20.03 -8.49
N VAL A 727 -9.36 18.87 -8.60
CA VAL A 727 -9.09 18.19 -9.88
C VAL A 727 -9.96 16.94 -10.04
N LYS A 728 -10.31 16.62 -11.28
CA LYS A 728 -11.02 15.42 -11.71
C LYS A 728 -10.03 14.37 -12.21
N ARG A 729 -10.19 13.12 -11.80
CA ARG A 729 -9.41 11.98 -12.32
C ARG A 729 -10.14 11.32 -13.48
N GLN A 730 -9.54 11.36 -14.67
CA GLN A 730 -10.14 10.90 -15.92
C GLN A 730 -9.15 10.01 -16.70
N VAL A 731 -9.65 9.08 -17.52
CA VAL A 731 -8.81 8.40 -18.52
C VAL A 731 -8.61 9.34 -19.70
N GLY A 732 -7.41 9.92 -19.82
CA GLY A 732 -7.12 10.95 -20.82
C GLY A 732 -6.56 10.41 -22.14
N SER A 733 -5.68 9.41 -22.05
CA SER A 733 -5.12 8.69 -23.21
C SER A 733 -5.29 7.18 -23.04
N VAL A 734 -5.62 6.50 -24.13
CA VAL A 734 -5.77 5.04 -24.19
C VAL A 734 -4.79 4.50 -25.22
N CYS A 735 -3.97 3.55 -24.83
CA CYS A 735 -3.04 2.88 -25.71
C CYS A 735 -3.37 1.40 -25.88
N ALA A 736 -2.92 0.78 -26.96
CA ALA A 736 -2.79 -0.66 -27.08
C ALA A 736 -1.37 -1.01 -27.55
N ASP A 737 -0.79 -2.06 -26.97
CA ASP A 737 0.46 -2.67 -27.42
C ASP A 737 0.23 -4.18 -27.59
N ILE A 738 0.31 -4.70 -28.82
CA ILE A 738 -0.17 -6.06 -29.18
C ILE A 738 0.74 -6.71 -30.22
N PHE A 739 1.13 -7.96 -30.01
CA PHE A 739 1.89 -8.74 -31.00
C PHE A 739 0.97 -9.44 -32.01
N GLU A 740 1.40 -9.55 -33.27
CA GLU A 740 0.63 -10.16 -34.38
C GLU A 740 0.22 -11.64 -34.17
N TRP A 741 0.90 -12.33 -33.24
CA TRP A 741 0.68 -13.73 -32.86
C TRP A 741 0.36 -13.86 -31.36
N GLN A 742 -0.32 -12.86 -30.80
CA GLN A 742 -0.70 -12.86 -29.39
C GLN A 742 -1.92 -13.75 -29.11
N PRO A 743 -1.84 -14.68 -28.13
CA PRO A 743 -2.94 -15.56 -27.78
C PRO A 743 -4.14 -14.79 -27.20
N THR A 744 -5.36 -15.24 -27.52
CA THR A 744 -6.58 -14.70 -26.90
C THR A 744 -7.58 -15.80 -26.54
N LEU A 745 -8.26 -15.62 -25.41
CA LEU A 745 -9.27 -16.54 -24.87
C LEU A 745 -10.44 -16.76 -25.85
N VAL A 746 -10.87 -15.71 -26.56
CA VAL A 746 -11.96 -15.77 -27.54
C VAL A 746 -11.56 -16.62 -28.75
N ASN A 747 -10.32 -16.44 -29.22
CA ASN A 747 -9.79 -17.22 -30.34
C ASN A 747 -9.72 -18.71 -29.97
N TRP A 748 -9.28 -19.03 -28.75
CA TRP A 748 -9.32 -20.39 -28.21
C TRP A 748 -10.74 -20.95 -28.09
N GLN A 749 -11.70 -20.21 -27.52
CA GLN A 749 -13.09 -20.68 -27.40
C GLN A 749 -13.73 -21.02 -28.76
N LEU A 750 -13.43 -20.25 -29.81
CA LEU A 750 -13.92 -20.50 -31.17
C LEU A 750 -13.25 -21.70 -31.86
N GLN A 751 -12.01 -22.01 -31.49
CA GLN A 751 -11.27 -23.19 -31.98
C GLN A 751 -11.66 -24.46 -31.21
N ALA A 752 -11.69 -24.42 -29.88
CA ALA A 752 -12.04 -25.53 -29.00
C ALA A 752 -13.51 -25.98 -29.18
N SER A 753 -14.41 -25.09 -29.60
CA SER A 753 -15.79 -25.43 -29.96
C SER A 753 -15.96 -25.92 -31.41
N GLY A 754 -14.88 -26.13 -32.16
CA GLY A 754 -14.92 -26.60 -33.55
C GLY A 754 -15.50 -25.60 -34.56
N LYS A 755 -15.81 -24.36 -34.12
CA LYS A 755 -16.45 -23.34 -34.97
C LYS A 755 -15.48 -22.69 -35.95
N VAL A 756 -14.16 -22.73 -35.69
CA VAL A 756 -13.14 -22.13 -36.56
C VAL A 756 -11.90 -23.03 -36.66
N ASN A 757 -11.67 -23.63 -37.83
CA ASN A 757 -10.56 -24.54 -38.11
C ASN A 757 -9.23 -23.83 -38.51
N ARG A 758 -9.03 -22.56 -38.12
CA ARG A 758 -7.84 -21.77 -38.50
C ARG A 758 -7.33 -20.91 -37.32
N PRO A 759 -6.04 -20.55 -37.27
CA PRO A 759 -5.51 -19.56 -36.33
C PRO A 759 -6.22 -18.21 -36.47
N LEU A 760 -7.01 -17.84 -35.46
CA LEU A 760 -7.58 -16.49 -35.38
C LEU A 760 -6.50 -15.52 -34.88
N ARG A 761 -6.28 -14.45 -35.63
CA ARG A 761 -5.35 -13.36 -35.29
C ARG A 761 -5.92 -12.48 -34.15
N PRO A 762 -5.07 -11.80 -33.37
CA PRO A 762 -5.53 -10.89 -32.34
C PRO A 762 -6.13 -9.60 -32.94
N LYS A 763 -6.90 -8.87 -32.14
CA LYS A 763 -7.41 -7.54 -32.46
C LYS A 763 -7.00 -6.54 -31.38
N ALA A 764 -6.63 -5.33 -31.79
CA ALA A 764 -6.70 -4.17 -30.91
C ALA A 764 -8.17 -3.87 -30.59
N HIS A 765 -8.42 -3.42 -29.36
CA HIS A 765 -9.72 -2.93 -28.94
C HIS A 765 -9.50 -1.67 -28.10
N LEU A 766 -9.85 -0.51 -28.64
CA LEU A 766 -9.76 0.77 -27.93
C LEU A 766 -11.15 1.17 -27.42
N SER A 767 -11.21 1.81 -26.25
CA SER A 767 -12.46 2.24 -25.64
C SER A 767 -12.24 3.39 -24.67
N CYS A 768 -13.02 4.47 -24.80
CA CYS A 768 -13.04 5.57 -23.85
C CYS A 768 -13.92 5.23 -22.63
N SER A 769 -13.95 6.14 -21.64
CA SER A 769 -14.93 6.06 -20.55
C SER A 769 -16.37 6.26 -21.07
N PRO A 770 -17.42 5.83 -20.35
CA PRO A 770 -18.80 6.19 -20.69
C PRO A 770 -18.99 7.69 -20.90
N GLY A 771 -19.63 8.08 -22.00
CA GLY A 771 -19.82 9.50 -22.38
C GLY A 771 -18.62 10.17 -23.08
N GLN A 772 -17.48 9.48 -23.20
CA GLN A 772 -16.33 9.93 -23.99
C GLN A 772 -16.30 9.27 -25.38
N LYS A 773 -15.61 9.93 -26.32
CA LYS A 773 -15.33 9.45 -27.68
C LYS A 773 -13.85 9.61 -28.00
N ILE A 774 -13.37 8.79 -28.94
CA ILE A 774 -12.01 8.85 -29.48
C ILE A 774 -11.92 10.11 -30.33
N SER A 775 -11.07 11.06 -29.95
CA SER A 775 -10.97 12.37 -30.59
C SER A 775 -9.90 12.44 -31.67
N SER A 776 -8.73 11.85 -31.42
CA SER A 776 -7.64 11.74 -32.39
C SER A 776 -6.71 10.57 -32.10
N ILE A 777 -6.01 10.11 -33.14
CA ILE A 777 -4.92 9.14 -33.01
C ILE A 777 -3.64 9.93 -32.73
N LYS A 778 -2.99 9.65 -31.59
CA LYS A 778 -1.78 10.35 -31.13
C LYS A 778 -0.49 9.63 -31.56
N PHE A 779 -0.57 8.30 -31.73
CA PHE A 779 0.50 7.48 -32.30
C PHE A 779 -0.10 6.20 -32.87
N ALA A 780 0.44 5.70 -33.98
CA ALA A 780 0.18 4.34 -34.46
C ALA A 780 1.41 3.79 -35.19
N SER A 781 1.74 2.52 -34.95
CA SER A 781 2.82 1.83 -35.65
C SER A 781 2.66 0.32 -35.57
N PHE A 782 2.61 -0.35 -36.72
CA PHE A 782 2.73 -1.80 -36.85
C PHE A 782 4.13 -2.15 -37.39
N GLY A 783 4.92 -2.90 -36.61
CA GLY A 783 6.31 -3.23 -36.97
C GLY A 783 7.14 -3.54 -35.72
N THR A 784 8.17 -2.75 -35.46
CA THR A 784 9.03 -2.84 -34.24
C THR A 784 8.94 -1.60 -33.31
N PRO A 785 7.77 -1.00 -33.02
CA PRO A 785 7.68 0.24 -32.24
C PRO A 785 8.21 0.14 -30.81
N GLU A 786 8.88 1.21 -30.40
CA GLU A 786 9.60 1.35 -29.13
C GLU A 786 8.84 2.24 -28.14
N GLY A 787 9.33 2.32 -26.89
CA GLY A 787 8.74 3.13 -25.83
C GLY A 787 7.51 2.49 -25.18
N VAL A 788 6.76 3.29 -24.42
CA VAL A 788 5.55 2.88 -23.67
C VAL A 788 4.41 3.87 -23.91
N CYS A 789 3.21 3.59 -23.38
CA CYS A 789 2.05 4.47 -23.53
C CYS A 789 2.35 5.91 -23.08
N GLY A 790 2.11 6.89 -23.96
CA GLY A 790 2.47 8.30 -23.74
C GLY A 790 3.86 8.70 -24.22
N SER A 791 4.74 7.75 -24.56
CA SER A 791 6.13 7.97 -25.03
C SER A 791 6.55 7.02 -26.17
N PHE A 792 5.60 6.41 -26.88
CA PHE A 792 5.88 5.51 -28.00
C PHE A 792 6.67 6.21 -29.11
N ARG A 793 7.49 5.42 -29.82
CA ARG A 793 8.29 5.85 -30.96
C ARG A 793 8.21 4.84 -32.08
N GLN A 794 8.29 5.32 -33.31
CA GLN A 794 8.44 4.46 -34.48
C GLN A 794 9.81 3.76 -34.40
N GLY A 795 9.82 2.44 -34.57
CA GLY A 795 11.04 1.64 -34.61
C GLY A 795 11.62 1.50 -36.01
N SER A 796 12.66 0.68 -36.14
CA SER A 796 13.34 0.38 -37.41
C SER A 796 12.46 -0.27 -38.49
N CYS A 797 11.33 -0.87 -38.10
CA CYS A 797 10.30 -1.41 -38.99
C CYS A 797 8.94 -0.77 -38.67
N HIS A 798 8.23 -0.34 -39.71
CA HIS A 798 6.94 0.32 -39.62
C HIS A 798 6.15 0.16 -40.93
N ALA A 799 4.89 -0.26 -40.85
CA ALA A 799 3.97 -0.28 -41.98
C ALA A 799 3.36 1.10 -42.22
N PHE A 800 3.46 1.62 -43.45
CA PHE A 800 3.05 2.98 -43.81
C PHE A 800 1.60 3.31 -43.41
N HIS A 801 0.65 2.39 -43.66
CA HIS A 801 -0.76 2.58 -43.34
C HIS A 801 -1.12 2.27 -41.87
N SER A 802 -0.20 2.55 -40.93
CA SER A 802 -0.43 2.30 -39.50
C SER A 802 -1.54 3.17 -38.89
N TYR A 803 -1.73 4.39 -39.40
CA TYR A 803 -2.71 5.36 -38.89
C TYR A 803 -4.08 5.19 -39.53
N ASP A 804 -4.12 5.02 -40.86
CA ASP A 804 -5.30 5.06 -41.73
C ASP A 804 -6.49 4.25 -41.18
N ILE A 805 -6.22 3.03 -40.72
CA ILE A 805 -7.24 2.11 -40.24
C ILE A 805 -7.81 2.53 -38.87
N PHE A 806 -7.01 3.17 -38.03
CA PHE A 806 -7.47 3.73 -36.76
C PHE A 806 -8.23 5.04 -36.95
N GLU A 807 -7.75 5.92 -37.83
CA GLU A 807 -8.47 7.15 -38.18
C GLU A 807 -9.86 6.85 -38.76
N LYS A 808 -9.92 5.88 -39.69
CA LYS A 808 -11.16 5.45 -40.36
C LYS A 808 -12.19 4.77 -39.44
N TYR A 809 -11.76 3.94 -38.48
CA TYR A 809 -12.69 3.12 -37.68
C TYR A 809 -12.81 3.49 -36.20
N CYS A 810 -11.96 4.39 -35.68
CA CYS A 810 -11.97 4.74 -34.26
C CYS A 810 -12.44 6.18 -33.98
N ILE A 811 -12.05 7.17 -34.78
CA ILE A 811 -12.40 8.58 -34.52
C ILE A 811 -13.94 8.75 -34.47
N GLY A 812 -14.42 9.50 -33.48
CA GLY A 812 -15.84 9.76 -33.24
C GLY A 812 -16.64 8.61 -32.59
N GLN A 813 -16.02 7.42 -32.41
CA GLN A 813 -16.61 6.29 -31.71
C GLN A 813 -16.27 6.31 -30.21
N GLN A 814 -17.10 5.68 -29.36
CA GLN A 814 -16.75 5.42 -27.96
C GLN A 814 -15.80 4.22 -27.82
N SER A 815 -15.85 3.28 -28.77
CA SER A 815 -14.94 2.13 -28.83
C SER A 815 -14.83 1.59 -30.25
N CYS A 816 -13.66 1.06 -30.60
CA CYS A 816 -13.39 0.44 -31.89
C CYS A 816 -12.58 -0.86 -31.74
N SER A 817 -12.46 -1.64 -32.83
CA SER A 817 -11.58 -2.79 -32.89
C SER A 817 -10.92 -2.94 -34.26
N VAL A 818 -9.60 -3.14 -34.26
CA VAL A 818 -8.76 -3.22 -35.46
C VAL A 818 -8.02 -4.56 -35.45
N PRO A 819 -8.06 -5.37 -36.53
CA PRO A 819 -7.32 -6.63 -36.59
C PRO A 819 -5.81 -6.38 -36.68
N VAL A 820 -5.01 -7.14 -35.90
CA VAL A 820 -3.55 -7.01 -35.90
C VAL A 820 -2.94 -7.97 -36.90
N VAL A 821 -3.07 -7.62 -38.19
CA VAL A 821 -2.67 -8.45 -39.33
C VAL A 821 -1.99 -7.60 -40.42
N PRO A 822 -0.98 -8.11 -41.16
CA PRO A 822 -0.26 -7.34 -42.18
C PRO A 822 -1.18 -6.68 -43.23
N GLU A 823 -2.22 -7.40 -43.66
CA GLU A 823 -3.18 -6.96 -44.68
C GLU A 823 -3.98 -5.72 -44.25
N ALA A 824 -4.10 -5.49 -42.93
CA ALA A 824 -4.79 -4.34 -42.37
C ALA A 824 -3.93 -3.07 -42.30
N PHE A 825 -2.63 -3.18 -42.56
CA PHE A 825 -1.65 -2.08 -42.55
C PHE A 825 -0.89 -1.95 -43.89
N GLY A 826 -1.40 -2.56 -44.95
CA GLY A 826 -0.85 -2.47 -46.31
C GLY A 826 0.26 -3.47 -46.67
N GLY A 827 0.56 -4.45 -45.80
CA GLY A 827 1.53 -5.51 -46.08
C GLY A 827 2.37 -5.91 -44.88
N ASP A 828 3.36 -6.78 -45.12
CA ASP A 828 4.38 -7.14 -44.13
C ASP A 828 5.55 -6.14 -44.19
N PRO A 829 5.74 -5.28 -43.17
CA PRO A 829 6.81 -4.27 -43.17
C PRO A 829 8.20 -4.82 -42.83
N CYS A 830 8.32 -6.05 -42.32
CA CYS A 830 9.58 -6.69 -42.00
C CYS A 830 9.41 -8.23 -41.90
N PRO A 831 9.57 -8.96 -43.03
CA PRO A 831 9.51 -10.42 -43.05
C PRO A 831 10.45 -11.07 -42.02
N SER A 832 10.04 -12.23 -41.49
CA SER A 832 10.74 -12.99 -40.43
C SER A 832 10.90 -12.29 -39.07
N VAL A 833 10.64 -10.99 -38.95
CA VAL A 833 10.52 -10.28 -37.66
C VAL A 833 9.10 -10.44 -37.11
N MET A 834 8.95 -10.64 -35.80
CA MET A 834 7.64 -10.69 -35.14
C MET A 834 7.12 -9.26 -34.92
N LYS A 835 5.98 -8.93 -35.51
CA LYS A 835 5.43 -7.56 -35.46
C LYS A 835 4.71 -7.29 -34.15
N LYS A 836 4.80 -6.03 -33.74
CA LYS A 836 4.05 -5.42 -32.64
C LYS A 836 3.31 -4.20 -33.16
N LEU A 837 2.05 -4.07 -32.77
CA LEU A 837 1.20 -2.89 -32.98
C LEU A 837 1.19 -2.08 -31.69
N SER A 838 1.83 -0.91 -31.72
CA SER A 838 1.67 0.13 -30.69
C SER A 838 0.74 1.22 -31.24
N VAL A 839 -0.30 1.58 -30.50
CA VAL A 839 -1.21 2.69 -30.82
C VAL A 839 -1.55 3.47 -29.55
N GLU A 840 -1.69 4.79 -29.66
CA GLU A 840 -2.16 5.70 -28.62
C GLU A 840 -3.23 6.63 -29.20
N ILE A 841 -4.31 6.85 -28.44
CA ILE A 841 -5.42 7.72 -28.79
C ILE A 841 -5.76 8.71 -27.67
N ASN A 842 -6.31 9.86 -28.05
CA ASN A 842 -6.88 10.83 -27.13
C ASN A 842 -8.41 10.63 -27.01
N ASN A 843 -8.94 10.98 -25.84
CA ASN A 843 -10.38 10.97 -25.56
C ASN A 843 -10.92 12.41 -25.49
N SER A 844 -12.15 12.65 -25.95
CA SER A 844 -12.93 13.85 -25.61
C SER A 844 -14.29 13.48 -25.02
N SER A 845 -14.81 14.32 -24.11
CA SER A 845 -16.18 14.19 -23.60
C SER A 845 -17.17 14.81 -24.57
N ALA A 846 -18.31 14.17 -24.82
CA ALA A 846 -19.34 14.73 -25.68
C ALA A 846 -19.97 15.98 -25.02
N GLN A 847 -19.85 17.16 -25.67
CA GLN A 847 -20.53 18.37 -25.22
C GLN A 847 -22.01 18.33 -25.62
N THR A 848 -22.90 18.15 -24.64
CA THR A 848 -24.34 18.18 -24.84
C THR A 848 -24.83 19.62 -25.02
N PHE A 849 -24.82 20.13 -26.25
CA PHE A 849 -25.40 21.43 -26.58
C PHE A 849 -26.93 21.39 -26.50
N LEU A 850 -27.48 21.80 -25.35
CA LEU A 850 -28.88 22.19 -25.24
C LEU A 850 -29.07 23.61 -25.79
N SER A 851 -29.29 23.71 -27.10
CA SER A 851 -29.57 24.98 -27.77
C SER A 851 -30.98 25.49 -27.42
N TYR A 852 -31.08 26.36 -26.41
CA TYR A 852 -32.27 27.19 -26.23
C TYR A 852 -32.38 28.19 -27.39
N ALA A 853 -33.31 27.92 -28.32
CA ALA A 853 -33.57 28.80 -29.46
C ALA A 853 -34.58 29.88 -29.08
N SER A 854 -34.09 31.11 -28.84
CA SER A 854 -34.93 32.28 -28.60
C SER A 854 -34.47 33.47 -29.44
N HIS A 855 -35.10 33.68 -30.61
CA HIS A 855 -35.55 34.99 -31.10
C HIS A 855 -36.34 34.85 -32.42
N LEU A 856 -37.48 35.53 -32.50
CA LEU A 856 -38.20 35.81 -33.74
C LEU A 856 -37.52 36.97 -34.50
N PRO A 857 -37.74 37.06 -35.82
CA PRO A 857 -38.45 38.27 -36.27
C PRO A 857 -39.50 38.05 -37.39
N THR A 858 -40.65 38.69 -37.20
CA THR A 858 -41.55 39.34 -38.19
C THR A 858 -41.82 38.71 -39.58
N SER A 859 -43.11 38.39 -39.79
CA SER A 859 -43.84 38.41 -41.08
C SER A 859 -43.77 39.78 -41.80
N PRO A 860 -44.19 39.96 -43.08
CA PRO A 860 -45.26 39.21 -43.78
C PRO A 860 -44.99 38.74 -45.23
N HIS A 861 -45.74 37.73 -45.68
CA HIS A 861 -46.70 37.84 -46.80
C HIS A 861 -47.49 36.52 -47.01
N LEU A 862 -48.77 36.64 -47.38
CA LEU A 862 -49.72 35.59 -47.78
C LEU A 862 -50.10 35.86 -49.27
N PRO A 863 -50.63 34.90 -50.07
CA PRO A 863 -51.78 34.05 -49.70
C PRO A 863 -51.82 32.59 -50.22
N SER A 864 -52.80 31.83 -49.67
CA SER A 864 -53.58 30.73 -50.27
C SER A 864 -52.85 29.57 -50.98
N LEU A 865 -53.07 28.31 -50.60
CA LEU A 865 -54.33 27.59 -50.88
C LEU A 865 -54.56 26.36 -49.95
N SER A 866 -55.83 25.95 -49.85
CA SER A 866 -56.42 24.61 -49.51
C SER A 866 -55.52 23.44 -49.07
N LEU A 867 -55.91 22.53 -48.16
CA LEU A 867 -57.28 22.09 -47.82
C LEU A 867 -57.37 21.54 -46.37
N SER A 868 -58.56 21.08 -45.95
CA SER A 868 -58.95 20.84 -44.54
C SER A 868 -58.74 19.42 -44.00
N LEU A 869 -58.81 19.33 -42.67
CA LEU A 869 -58.88 18.15 -41.79
C LEU A 869 -59.60 16.92 -42.36
N SER A 870 -59.14 15.72 -41.94
CA SER A 870 -59.95 14.83 -41.09
C SER A 870 -59.11 13.71 -40.44
N LEU A 871 -59.64 13.08 -39.40
CA LEU A 871 -59.07 11.87 -38.77
C LEU A 871 -59.20 10.66 -39.70
N PHE A 872 -58.36 9.62 -39.51
CA PHE A 872 -58.81 8.24 -39.29
C PHE A 872 -57.65 7.31 -38.90
N SER A 873 -57.96 6.26 -38.14
CA SER A 873 -57.15 5.05 -38.02
C SER A 873 -57.98 3.86 -38.50
N PRO A 874 -57.36 2.94 -39.26
CA PRO A 874 -57.51 1.50 -39.02
C PRO A 874 -56.14 0.91 -38.61
N THR A 875 -55.97 0.00 -37.64
CA THR A 875 -56.48 -1.39 -37.54
C THR A 875 -56.18 -2.24 -38.79
N SER A 876 -55.36 -3.29 -38.68
CA SER A 876 -55.78 -4.72 -38.57
C SER A 876 -54.53 -5.58 -38.88
N HIS A 877 -54.36 -6.88 -38.60
CA HIS A 877 -55.01 -8.00 -37.87
C HIS A 877 -53.97 -9.17 -37.86
N LEU A 878 -53.98 -10.27 -37.09
CA LEU A 878 -54.74 -10.90 -35.98
C LEU A 878 -53.69 -11.83 -35.26
N TYR A 879 -53.63 -11.99 -33.92
CA TYR A 879 -54.30 -13.01 -33.07
C TYR A 879 -53.91 -14.49 -33.37
N SER A 880 -53.87 -15.47 -32.46
CA SER A 880 -54.08 -15.56 -30.97
C SER A 880 -53.84 -17.04 -30.51
N LEU A 881 -54.25 -17.63 -29.37
CA LEU A 881 -55.11 -17.28 -28.21
C LEU A 881 -54.71 -18.21 -27.01
N PHE A 882 -54.29 -17.68 -25.84
CA PHE A 882 -54.94 -17.81 -24.50
C PHE A 882 -54.88 -19.24 -23.85
N ILE A 883 -55.45 -19.63 -22.67
CA ILE A 883 -56.44 -19.13 -21.67
C ILE A 883 -55.87 -19.50 -20.26
N SER A 884 -55.80 -18.63 -19.21
CA SER A 884 -56.85 -18.18 -18.23
C SER A 884 -57.42 -19.31 -17.32
N PRO A 885 -58.14 -19.07 -16.18
CA PRO A 885 -58.80 -17.85 -15.68
C PRO A 885 -58.60 -17.54 -14.16
N CYS A 886 -59.51 -16.74 -13.55
CA CYS A 886 -59.44 -16.18 -12.19
C CYS A 886 -60.74 -16.37 -11.34
N LEU A 887 -60.66 -15.96 -10.06
CA LEU A 887 -61.66 -15.22 -9.23
C LEU A 887 -62.57 -15.94 -8.20
N SER A 888 -62.85 -15.19 -7.11
CA SER A 888 -64.00 -15.26 -6.16
C SER A 888 -63.97 -16.22 -4.94
N VAL A 889 -64.64 -15.97 -3.78
CA VAL A 889 -65.11 -14.73 -3.06
C VAL A 889 -65.67 -15.09 -1.63
N LEU A 890 -65.80 -14.12 -0.70
CA LEU A 890 -66.53 -14.16 0.63
C LEU A 890 -65.89 -15.03 1.76
N LEU A 891 -66.05 -14.79 3.09
CA LEU A 891 -66.77 -13.78 3.91
C LEU A 891 -66.23 -13.68 5.38
N LEU A 892 -66.62 -12.61 6.12
CA LEU A 892 -66.51 -12.38 7.61
C LEU A 892 -65.09 -12.14 8.20
N SER A 893 -64.80 -11.22 9.16
CA SER A 893 -65.62 -10.33 10.03
C SER A 893 -64.94 -8.95 10.30
N TYR A 894 -65.70 -8.01 10.92
CA TYR A 894 -65.37 -6.62 11.36
C TYR A 894 -66.10 -6.38 12.73
N PRO A 895 -66.03 -5.23 13.48
CA PRO A 895 -65.13 -4.06 13.46
C PRO A 895 -64.55 -3.67 14.89
N PRO A 896 -64.71 -2.47 15.53
CA PRO A 896 -63.54 -1.61 15.86
C PRO A 896 -63.47 -0.86 17.24
N SER A 897 -62.29 -0.30 17.58
CA SER A 897 -62.08 0.85 18.50
C SER A 897 -60.56 1.19 18.57
N LEU A 898 -60.04 2.42 18.72
CA LEU A 898 -60.62 3.77 18.89
C LEU A 898 -59.61 4.86 18.40
N LEU A 899 -60.11 6.07 18.15
CA LEU A 899 -59.42 7.37 17.89
C LEU A 899 -59.98 8.41 18.90
N PRO A 900 -59.61 9.71 18.94
CA PRO A 900 -58.56 10.47 18.24
C PRO A 900 -57.48 10.89 19.31
N PRO A 901 -57.16 12.15 19.73
CA PRO A 901 -57.23 13.48 19.10
C PRO A 901 -55.98 14.40 19.22
N GLU A 902 -55.79 15.18 18.16
CA GLU A 902 -55.55 16.64 18.11
C GLU A 902 -54.67 17.39 19.14
N ALA A 903 -53.68 18.11 18.60
CA ALA A 903 -53.68 19.58 18.67
C ALA A 903 -53.05 20.17 17.40
N ALA A 904 -53.71 21.13 16.76
CA ALA A 904 -53.17 21.95 15.68
C ALA A 904 -53.22 23.42 16.10
N PHE A 905 -52.29 24.26 15.61
CA PHE A 905 -52.52 25.70 15.57
C PHE A 905 -51.86 26.36 14.37
N GLN A 906 -52.49 27.44 13.89
CA GLN A 906 -52.17 28.13 12.65
C GLN A 906 -51.22 29.33 12.85
N SER A 907 -50.74 29.85 11.72
CA SER A 907 -50.06 31.13 11.57
C SER A 907 -50.72 32.31 12.29
N SER A 908 -49.92 33.28 12.77
CA SER A 908 -50.23 34.70 12.55
C SER A 908 -48.99 35.60 12.68
N ILE A 909 -49.07 36.76 12.03
CA ILE A 909 -48.07 37.84 12.02
C ILE A 909 -48.50 38.91 13.03
N PRO A 910 -47.57 39.55 13.77
CA PRO A 910 -47.74 40.91 14.25
C PRO A 910 -46.98 41.91 13.35
N ALA A 911 -47.66 42.95 12.85
CA ALA A 911 -47.03 44.02 12.06
C ALA A 911 -47.56 45.40 12.44
N SER A 912 -46.71 46.21 13.10
CA SER A 912 -46.95 47.62 13.42
C SER A 912 -45.60 48.36 13.43
N ARG A 913 -45.24 49.18 12.42
CA ARG A 913 -45.79 50.47 11.94
C ARG A 913 -45.27 51.69 12.73
N ILE A 914 -45.27 52.86 12.06
CA ILE A 914 -44.88 54.23 12.50
C ILE A 914 -43.40 54.59 12.18
N ARG A 915 -43.02 55.76 11.63
CA ARG A 915 -43.65 56.70 10.64
C ARG A 915 -42.68 57.88 10.34
N LEU A 916 -42.66 58.41 9.09
CA LEU A 916 -42.00 59.68 8.65
C LEU A 916 -40.45 59.77 8.88
N ALA A 917 -39.67 60.68 8.26
CA ALA A 917 -39.81 61.70 7.20
C ALA A 917 -38.52 61.61 6.30
N ARG A 918 -38.50 61.79 4.97
CA ARG A 918 -38.88 62.91 4.08
C ARG A 918 -37.89 64.11 4.09
N MET A 919 -36.88 64.08 3.20
CA MET A 919 -36.24 65.16 2.40
C MET A 919 -34.90 64.63 1.82
N LEU A 920 -34.39 64.98 0.63
CA LEU A 920 -34.75 66.00 -0.38
C LEU A 920 -34.51 65.49 -1.85
N TYR A 921 -34.72 66.34 -2.86
CA TYR A 921 -34.60 66.08 -4.32
C TYR A 921 -33.12 65.94 -4.80
N SER A 922 -32.78 65.43 -6.01
CA SER A 922 -33.27 65.82 -7.34
C SER A 922 -33.07 64.78 -8.48
N LYS A 923 -33.56 65.10 -9.69
CA LYS A 923 -33.55 64.30 -10.94
C LYS A 923 -32.44 64.71 -11.92
N HIS A 924 -31.96 63.76 -12.74
CA HIS A 924 -31.95 63.71 -14.23
C HIS A 924 -30.82 62.72 -14.68
N LYS A 925 -30.99 61.71 -15.56
CA LYS A 925 -31.59 61.55 -16.91
C LYS A 925 -30.56 61.71 -18.04
N SER A 926 -30.07 60.56 -18.55
CA SER A 926 -29.60 60.24 -19.93
C SER A 926 -28.85 61.28 -20.78
N GLY A 927 -27.71 60.89 -21.37
CA GLY A 927 -27.23 61.49 -22.63
C GLY A 927 -25.75 61.22 -22.93
N SER A 928 -25.44 60.79 -24.14
CA SER A 928 -24.08 60.71 -24.69
C SER A 928 -23.77 61.95 -25.54
N LEU A 929 -22.49 62.37 -25.60
CA LEU A 929 -21.72 62.51 -26.85
C LEU A 929 -20.30 63.07 -26.63
N THR A 930 -19.44 62.80 -27.61
CA THR A 930 -18.10 63.39 -27.83
C THR A 930 -18.23 64.53 -28.87
N PRO A 931 -17.16 65.14 -29.46
CA PRO A 931 -15.72 65.13 -29.14
C PRO A 931 -15.13 66.56 -29.04
N LEU A 932 -13.80 66.70 -28.92
CA LEU A 932 -13.02 67.60 -29.78
C LEU A 932 -11.51 67.25 -29.82
N GLN A 933 -10.83 67.77 -30.84
CA GLN A 933 -9.49 67.45 -31.35
C GLN A 933 -8.63 68.75 -31.40
N PRO A 934 -7.40 68.79 -31.96
CA PRO A 934 -6.29 67.82 -32.01
C PRO A 934 -4.91 68.47 -31.68
N ARG A 935 -3.81 67.70 -31.72
CA ARG A 935 -2.58 68.06 -32.49
C ARG A 935 -1.57 66.90 -32.55
N GLN A 936 -0.88 66.78 -33.69
CA GLN A 936 0.31 65.94 -33.88
C GLN A 936 1.54 66.84 -34.04
N GLN A 937 2.72 66.42 -33.59
CA GLN A 937 3.96 66.76 -34.29
C GLN A 937 5.15 65.80 -34.04
N TYR A 938 5.69 65.35 -35.17
CA TYR A 938 6.90 64.60 -35.52
C TYR A 938 8.19 64.62 -34.65
N LYS A 939 8.88 63.45 -34.68
CA LYS A 939 10.35 63.25 -34.91
C LYS A 939 11.36 63.70 -33.82
N LEU A 940 12.66 63.31 -33.84
CA LEU A 940 13.39 62.09 -34.29
C LEU A 940 14.91 62.24 -34.02
N LYS A 941 15.57 61.23 -33.42
CA LYS A 941 17.05 60.98 -33.36
C LYS A 941 17.98 62.05 -32.73
N ILE A 942 19.03 61.56 -32.06
CA ILE A 942 20.46 61.74 -32.45
C ILE A 942 21.30 60.64 -31.78
N PHE A 943 22.58 60.51 -32.16
CA PHE A 943 23.50 59.39 -31.84
C PHE A 943 24.89 59.92 -31.43
N LEU A 944 25.79 59.04 -30.94
CA LEU A 944 27.24 59.19 -30.58
C LEU A 944 27.51 58.88 -29.07
N ARG A 945 28.45 58.01 -28.66
CA ARG A 945 29.95 58.02 -28.72
C ARG A 945 30.59 59.14 -27.87
N LYS A 946 31.70 58.96 -27.12
CA LYS A 946 32.56 57.81 -26.70
C LYS A 946 33.58 58.36 -25.66
N VAL A 947 34.62 57.59 -25.29
CA VAL A 947 35.85 57.98 -24.53
C VAL A 947 35.66 57.94 -23.00
N ASP A 948 36.16 56.92 -22.29
CA ASP A 948 37.57 56.55 -21.89
C ASP A 948 38.07 57.42 -20.70
N SER A 949 39.08 57.11 -19.88
CA SER A 949 40.20 56.13 -19.91
C SER A 949 40.57 55.79 -18.44
N SER A 950 41.31 54.75 -18.03
CA SER A 950 41.82 53.48 -18.62
C SER A 950 42.43 52.65 -17.45
N GLU A 951 43.47 51.82 -17.68
CA GLU A 951 44.28 51.11 -16.64
C GLU A 951 43.53 50.01 -15.83
N VAL A 952 44.11 49.05 -15.09
CA VAL A 952 45.44 48.39 -14.98
C VAL A 952 45.15 47.01 -14.32
N LEU A 953 45.68 45.83 -14.67
CA LEU A 953 46.66 45.40 -15.68
C LEU A 953 46.34 43.97 -16.20
N SER A 954 47.30 43.33 -16.86
CA SER A 954 47.37 41.89 -17.22
C SER A 954 47.39 40.93 -16.00
N PHE A 955 47.23 39.60 -16.03
CA PHE A 955 47.33 38.55 -17.09
C PHE A 955 46.67 37.22 -16.53
N ASN A 956 46.53 36.05 -17.17
CA ASN A 956 46.93 35.53 -18.49
C ASN A 956 46.05 34.32 -18.98
N ARG A 957 46.21 33.99 -20.28
CA ARG A 957 46.12 32.71 -21.07
C ARG A 957 45.95 31.35 -20.35
N ASN A 958 45.41 30.25 -20.94
CA ASN A 958 44.95 29.84 -22.31
C ASN A 958 44.25 28.43 -22.24
N LEU A 959 43.68 27.73 -23.25
CA LEU A 959 43.37 27.94 -24.70
C LEU A 959 42.25 26.96 -25.19
N ASN A 960 41.32 27.45 -26.03
CA ASN A 960 40.61 26.82 -27.17
C ASN A 960 39.76 25.50 -27.14
N SER A 961 38.94 25.42 -28.19
CA SER A 961 37.89 24.44 -28.51
C SER A 961 37.86 24.10 -30.01
N ALA A 962 37.15 23.03 -30.41
CA ALA A 962 36.71 22.80 -31.79
C ALA A 962 35.45 21.89 -31.86
N LYS A 963 34.69 21.97 -32.96
CA LYS A 963 33.59 21.07 -33.37
C LYS A 963 33.95 20.44 -34.73
N PHE A 964 33.34 19.30 -35.13
CA PHE A 964 32.53 19.17 -36.37
C PHE A 964 31.85 17.78 -36.51
N GLN A 965 31.44 17.38 -37.73
CA GLN A 965 30.29 16.51 -38.06
C GLN A 965 30.58 14.99 -38.26
N SER A 966 29.50 14.29 -38.63
CA SER A 966 29.18 12.86 -38.70
C SER A 966 29.71 12.02 -39.89
N SER A 967 29.52 10.68 -39.77
CA SER A 967 29.30 9.65 -40.84
C SER A 967 30.55 9.01 -41.51
N ILE A 968 30.57 7.78 -42.07
CA ILE A 968 29.86 6.47 -41.86
C ILE A 968 30.62 5.36 -42.66
N PHE A 969 30.77 4.12 -42.14
CA PHE A 969 31.40 2.89 -42.74
C PHE A 969 32.87 3.04 -43.28
N GLY A 970 33.78 2.05 -43.32
CA GLY A 970 33.94 0.65 -42.83
C GLY A 970 35.33 0.13 -43.28
N THR A 971 36.07 -0.78 -42.61
CA THR A 971 36.12 -2.25 -42.93
C THR A 971 37.29 -2.97 -42.18
N VAL A 972 36.98 -4.03 -41.42
CA VAL A 972 37.74 -5.31 -41.12
C VAL A 972 39.28 -5.35 -40.82
N VAL A 973 39.65 -5.54 -39.52
CA VAL A 973 40.52 -6.62 -38.88
C VAL A 973 42.02 -6.80 -39.30
N PRO A 974 42.98 -7.37 -38.49
CA PRO A 974 43.04 -7.75 -37.04
C PRO A 974 44.19 -7.07 -36.22
N GLY A 975 44.26 -7.24 -34.87
CA GLY A 975 45.48 -6.83 -34.13
C GLY A 975 45.61 -6.92 -32.59
N LYS A 976 45.37 -8.08 -31.94
CA LYS A 976 45.75 -8.38 -30.52
C LYS A 976 45.07 -7.50 -29.39
N PRO A 977 45.20 -7.87 -28.09
CA PRO A 977 44.09 -7.67 -27.15
C PRO A 977 44.17 -6.42 -26.25
N SER A 978 43.00 -5.91 -25.88
CA SER A 978 42.78 -5.01 -24.74
C SER A 978 41.97 -5.72 -23.65
N SER A 979 42.27 -5.43 -22.39
CA SER A 979 41.67 -6.08 -21.22
C SER A 979 40.27 -5.56 -20.92
N LEU A 980 39.30 -6.47 -20.80
CA LEU A 980 37.95 -6.15 -20.30
C LEU A 980 37.99 -5.99 -18.77
N GLN A 981 37.85 -4.77 -18.26
CA GLN A 981 37.47 -4.57 -16.86
C GLN A 981 36.00 -4.96 -16.66
N LEU A 982 35.78 -6.24 -16.30
CA LEU A 982 34.49 -6.71 -15.81
C LEU A 982 34.27 -6.20 -14.38
N SER A 983 33.28 -5.34 -14.18
CA SER A 983 32.85 -4.88 -12.86
C SER A 983 32.07 -5.98 -12.13
N PHE A 984 32.79 -6.85 -11.41
CA PHE A 984 32.19 -7.91 -10.60
C PHE A 984 31.31 -7.33 -9.47
N GLY A 985 30.01 -7.57 -9.55
CA GLY A 985 29.08 -7.32 -8.46
C GLY A 985 29.41 -8.21 -7.26
N ARG A 986 29.34 -7.66 -6.04
CA ARG A 986 29.72 -8.34 -4.80
C ARG A 986 28.93 -9.64 -4.57
N ILE A 987 29.62 -10.78 -4.62
CA ILE A 987 29.13 -12.04 -4.08
C ILE A 987 28.97 -11.90 -2.56
N ARG A 988 27.86 -12.37 -1.99
CA ARG A 988 27.67 -12.53 -0.55
C ARG A 988 27.16 -13.94 -0.27
N ARG A 989 27.93 -14.67 0.56
CA ARG A 989 27.88 -16.13 0.83
C ARG A 989 28.29 -17.02 -0.34
N LEU A 990 29.33 -17.82 -0.09
CA LEU A 990 29.63 -19.10 -0.72
C LEU A 990 29.21 -20.19 0.28
N VAL A 991 28.64 -21.31 -0.17
CA VAL A 991 28.32 -22.45 0.70
C VAL A 991 29.09 -23.67 0.21
N LEU A 992 30.07 -24.11 1.00
CA LEU A 992 30.79 -25.36 0.78
C LEU A 992 30.18 -26.45 1.67
N ARG A 993 29.83 -27.59 1.08
CA ARG A 993 29.54 -28.83 1.80
C ARG A 993 30.69 -29.79 1.57
N ILE A 994 31.37 -30.18 2.64
CA ILE A 994 32.37 -31.24 2.59
C ILE A 994 31.63 -32.59 2.56
N ALA A 995 31.92 -33.42 1.56
CA ALA A 995 31.48 -34.82 1.51
C ALA A 995 32.60 -35.72 2.05
N THR A 996 32.23 -36.78 2.77
CA THR A 996 33.17 -37.64 3.52
C THR A 996 33.58 -38.92 2.77
N SER A 997 33.32 -39.00 1.46
CA SER A 997 33.84 -40.05 0.57
C SER A 997 34.34 -39.43 -0.75
N ARG A 998 35.30 -40.11 -1.41
CA ARG A 998 36.08 -39.51 -2.51
C ARG A 998 35.44 -39.62 -3.90
N ASP A 999 34.43 -40.49 -4.04
CA ASP A 999 33.98 -40.99 -5.34
C ASP A 999 32.46 -40.83 -5.58
N ASP A 1000 31.93 -39.59 -5.51
CA ASP A 1000 30.70 -39.20 -6.25
C ASP A 1000 30.44 -37.67 -6.23
N MET A 1001 31.20 -36.86 -6.99
CA MET A 1001 31.04 -35.39 -6.97
C MET A 1001 29.90 -34.86 -7.86
N ASN A 1002 28.68 -35.34 -7.61
CA ASN A 1002 27.47 -34.85 -8.26
C ASN A 1002 27.01 -33.49 -7.69
N VAL A 1003 27.44 -32.39 -8.33
CA VAL A 1003 27.07 -31.01 -7.95
C VAL A 1003 25.61 -30.72 -8.32
N VAL A 1004 24.67 -31.15 -7.48
CA VAL A 1004 23.26 -30.76 -7.57
C VAL A 1004 23.08 -29.36 -6.99
N ALA A 1005 23.54 -28.36 -7.73
CA ALA A 1005 23.31 -26.95 -7.41
C ALA A 1005 21.83 -26.60 -7.65
N VAL A 1006 20.99 -26.68 -6.60
CA VAL A 1006 19.59 -26.23 -6.62
C VAL A 1006 19.50 -24.70 -6.55
N ASN A 1007 20.21 -24.03 -7.47
CA ASN A 1007 19.89 -22.68 -7.89
C ASN A 1007 18.64 -22.80 -8.79
N ASP A 1008 17.46 -22.67 -8.20
CA ASP A 1008 16.19 -22.95 -8.85
C ASP A 1008 15.41 -21.67 -9.20
N PRO A 1009 15.72 -20.98 -10.31
CA PRO A 1009 15.18 -19.65 -10.58
C PRO A 1009 13.70 -19.68 -10.93
N PHE A 1010 12.93 -18.92 -10.15
CA PHE A 1010 11.70 -18.26 -10.54
C PHE A 1010 10.38 -19.04 -10.63
N VAL A 1011 9.29 -18.27 -10.53
CA VAL A 1011 8.33 -18.44 -9.42
C VAL A 1011 6.92 -18.77 -9.88
N ASP A 1012 6.32 -17.95 -10.72
CA ASP A 1012 4.85 -17.90 -10.83
C ASP A 1012 4.21 -19.21 -11.33
N ALA A 1013 4.96 -20.00 -12.12
CA ALA A 1013 4.59 -21.37 -12.47
C ALA A 1013 4.84 -22.32 -11.30
N LYS A 1014 6.05 -22.31 -10.71
CA LYS A 1014 6.39 -23.15 -9.55
C LYS A 1014 5.47 -22.93 -8.36
N TYR A 1015 4.85 -21.76 -8.19
CA TYR A 1015 3.77 -21.60 -7.24
C TYR A 1015 2.58 -22.47 -7.65
N MET A 1016 1.92 -22.14 -8.77
CA MET A 1016 0.68 -22.81 -9.18
C MET A 1016 0.87 -24.31 -9.45
N VAL A 1017 2.11 -24.76 -9.65
CA VAL A 1017 2.50 -26.16 -9.83
C VAL A 1017 2.83 -26.83 -8.49
N ARG A 1018 3.73 -26.28 -7.67
CA ARG A 1018 4.12 -26.90 -6.39
C ARG A 1018 2.97 -26.92 -5.37
N ASN A 1019 1.91 -26.15 -5.59
CA ASN A 1019 0.61 -26.33 -4.91
C ASN A 1019 0.08 -27.76 -4.92
N PHE A 1020 0.49 -28.56 -5.91
CA PHE A 1020 -0.01 -29.91 -6.13
C PHE A 1020 1.11 -30.95 -6.15
N ILE A 1021 2.35 -30.60 -5.75
CA ILE A 1021 3.50 -31.53 -5.74
C ILE A 1021 3.81 -32.00 -4.30
N MET A 1022 3.81 -33.31 -4.11
CA MET A 1022 4.29 -34.07 -2.93
C MET A 1022 3.56 -33.92 -1.59
N PRO A 1023 2.87 -35.00 -1.16
CA PRO A 1023 3.29 -35.71 0.04
C PRO A 1023 4.63 -36.45 -0.21
N ARG A 1024 5.45 -36.64 0.83
CA ARG A 1024 6.73 -37.36 0.73
C ARG A 1024 6.51 -38.85 0.38
N THR A 1025 6.71 -39.23 -0.88
CA THR A 1025 6.91 -40.64 -1.24
C THR A 1025 8.37 -41.04 -1.00
N LYS A 1026 8.60 -42.04 -0.15
CA LYS A 1026 9.90 -42.74 -0.10
C LYS A 1026 10.16 -43.34 -1.49
N ARG A 1027 11.38 -43.23 -2.02
CA ARG A 1027 11.80 -44.01 -3.20
C ARG A 1027 11.86 -45.49 -2.80
N THR A 1028 10.84 -46.25 -3.14
CA THR A 1028 10.93 -47.72 -3.16
C THR A 1028 11.93 -48.15 -4.23
N ARG A 1029 12.86 -49.03 -3.88
CA ARG A 1029 13.62 -49.79 -4.89
C ARG A 1029 12.68 -50.84 -5.51
N PRO A 1030 12.95 -51.32 -6.74
CA PRO A 1030 12.30 -52.51 -7.28
C PRO A 1030 12.63 -53.74 -6.42
N GLU A 1031 11.69 -54.67 -6.34
CA GLU A 1031 11.90 -55.97 -5.70
C GLU A 1031 12.61 -56.95 -6.65
N LEU A 1032 13.53 -57.74 -6.08
CA LEU A 1032 13.93 -59.06 -6.55
C LEU A 1032 13.84 -59.97 -5.31
N GLY A 1033 13.30 -61.18 -5.47
CA GLY A 1033 12.62 -61.91 -4.39
C GLY A 1033 13.36 -63.07 -3.72
N GLU A 1034 12.56 -64.04 -3.25
CA GLU A 1034 12.93 -65.28 -2.52
C GLU A 1034 13.34 -65.04 -1.04
N SER A 1035 12.49 -65.37 -0.05
CA SER A 1035 12.35 -66.68 0.67
C SER A 1035 13.35 -66.84 1.85
N SER A 1036 13.07 -67.46 3.02
CA SER A 1036 11.84 -68.01 3.63
C SER A 1036 12.02 -68.26 5.16
N ASN A 1037 10.93 -68.18 5.95
CA ASN A 1037 10.53 -68.95 7.17
C ASN A 1037 11.51 -69.91 7.92
N PRO A 1038 11.32 -70.23 9.23
CA PRO A 1038 11.34 -69.40 10.47
C PRO A 1038 12.05 -70.15 11.68
N VAL A 1039 11.66 -69.89 12.96
CA VAL A 1039 11.91 -70.71 14.21
C VAL A 1039 13.27 -70.42 14.96
N PRO A 1040 13.38 -70.52 16.33
CA PRO A 1040 14.10 -69.50 17.15
C PRO A 1040 15.25 -69.99 18.12
N PRO A 1041 15.36 -69.56 19.41
CA PRO A 1041 16.58 -68.95 20.00
C PRO A 1041 17.55 -69.93 20.72
N PRO A 1042 18.74 -69.43 21.15
CA PRO A 1042 18.97 -69.31 22.60
C PRO A 1042 19.85 -68.12 23.08
N GLN A 1043 19.56 -67.72 24.34
CA GLN A 1043 20.42 -67.17 25.42
C GLN A 1043 21.52 -66.08 25.21
N GLN A 1044 21.48 -65.14 26.18
CA GLN A 1044 22.46 -64.15 26.68
C GLN A 1044 23.97 -64.42 26.39
N GLN A 1045 24.84 -63.40 26.29
CA GLN A 1045 25.04 -62.38 27.34
C GLN A 1045 25.69 -61.05 26.86
N ASP A 1046 25.36 -59.97 27.59
CA ASP A 1046 25.98 -58.63 27.73
C ASP A 1046 26.78 -58.00 26.57
N ASP A 1047 26.19 -56.97 25.94
CA ASP A 1047 26.87 -55.67 25.74
C ASP A 1047 25.85 -54.52 25.67
N GLY A 1048 26.17 -53.34 26.18
CA GLY A 1048 25.17 -52.34 26.60
C GLY A 1048 24.79 -51.25 25.58
N TYR A 1049 23.53 -51.23 25.12
CA TYR A 1049 22.95 -50.12 24.33
C TYR A 1049 21.46 -49.84 24.64
N PRO A 1050 21.11 -48.65 25.16
CA PRO A 1050 19.74 -48.14 25.16
C PRO A 1050 19.53 -47.00 24.14
N THR A 1051 18.53 -47.20 23.26
CA THR A 1051 17.66 -46.15 22.66
C THR A 1051 18.27 -44.82 22.20
N ASN A 1052 18.49 -44.68 20.88
CA ASN A 1052 18.69 -43.36 20.23
C ASN A 1052 17.36 -42.59 20.09
N ASP A 1053 17.04 -41.78 21.10
CA ASP A 1053 16.42 -40.47 20.88
C ASP A 1053 17.51 -39.44 20.50
N PHE A 1054 17.09 -38.22 20.13
CA PHE A 1054 17.94 -37.03 19.82
C PHE A 1054 18.95 -37.14 18.66
N ALA A 1055 18.64 -36.51 17.51
CA ALA A 1055 19.64 -36.22 16.46
C ALA A 1055 19.27 -35.04 15.53
N THR A 1056 18.86 -33.86 16.07
CA THR A 1056 18.85 -32.60 15.29
C THR A 1056 19.30 -31.39 16.13
N TYR A 1057 20.39 -31.56 16.87
CA TYR A 1057 21.15 -30.45 17.47
C TYR A 1057 22.54 -30.37 16.84
N HIS A 1058 23.30 -29.31 17.14
CA HIS A 1058 24.61 -28.96 16.58
C HIS A 1058 24.62 -28.53 15.09
N TYR A 1059 24.66 -27.22 14.87
CA TYR A 1059 25.42 -26.66 13.74
C TYR A 1059 26.17 -25.34 14.04
N GLU A 1060 25.96 -24.71 15.21
CA GLU A 1060 26.63 -23.44 15.56
C GLU A 1060 27.77 -23.58 16.60
N GLN A 1061 27.76 -24.60 17.47
CA GLN A 1061 28.89 -24.87 18.39
C GLN A 1061 30.22 -25.14 17.67
N ALA A 1062 30.19 -25.58 16.40
CA ALA A 1062 31.39 -25.75 15.58
C ALA A 1062 32.07 -24.42 15.21
N TYR A 1063 31.36 -23.29 15.27
CA TYR A 1063 31.90 -21.96 14.98
C TYR A 1063 32.57 -21.35 16.22
N GLU A 1064 31.90 -21.42 17.37
CA GLU A 1064 32.43 -21.07 18.70
C GLU A 1064 33.76 -21.77 18.99
N HIS A 1065 33.80 -23.10 18.85
CA HIS A 1065 34.99 -23.88 19.19
C HIS A 1065 36.19 -23.56 18.28
N PHE A 1066 35.95 -23.20 17.01
CA PHE A 1066 37.01 -22.80 16.06
C PHE A 1066 37.62 -21.43 16.41
N ILE A 1067 36.80 -20.50 16.90
CA ILE A 1067 37.26 -19.20 17.41
C ILE A 1067 38.06 -19.40 18.70
N GLN A 1068 37.53 -20.16 19.67
CA GLN A 1068 38.21 -20.41 20.95
C GLN A 1068 39.55 -21.14 20.77
N MET A 1069 39.65 -22.16 19.90
CA MET A 1069 40.93 -22.81 19.57
C MET A 1069 41.93 -21.89 18.88
N THR A 1070 41.47 -20.84 18.18
CA THR A 1070 42.35 -19.86 17.52
C THR A 1070 42.90 -18.85 18.53
N VAL A 1071 42.07 -18.39 19.48
CA VAL A 1071 42.51 -17.50 20.58
C VAL A 1071 43.49 -18.22 21.50
N ALA A 1072 43.18 -19.46 21.93
CA ALA A 1072 44.03 -20.25 22.83
C ALA A 1072 45.42 -20.61 22.26
N LYS A 1073 45.66 -20.41 20.96
CA LYS A 1073 46.98 -20.56 20.31
C LYS A 1073 47.75 -19.25 20.14
N LEU A 1074 47.17 -18.10 20.48
CA LEU A 1074 47.84 -16.80 20.44
C LEU A 1074 48.45 -16.38 21.79
N ASP A 1075 47.88 -16.84 22.91
CA ASP A 1075 48.40 -16.56 24.26
C ASP A 1075 49.80 -17.16 24.54
N THR A 1076 50.28 -18.09 23.73
CA THR A 1076 51.62 -18.68 23.84
C THR A 1076 52.75 -17.82 23.24
N LEU A 1077 52.47 -16.59 22.78
CA LEU A 1077 53.46 -15.65 22.23
C LEU A 1077 53.51 -14.30 22.99
N SER A 1078 53.85 -14.37 24.28
CA SER A 1078 54.10 -13.19 25.10
C SER A 1078 55.30 -12.35 24.62
N GLY A 1079 55.10 -11.03 24.48
CA GLY A 1079 56.19 -10.06 24.69
C GLY A 1079 56.83 -9.37 23.48
N ARG A 1080 56.29 -9.47 22.25
CA ARG A 1080 56.73 -8.62 21.11
C ARG A 1080 55.58 -8.12 20.25
N SER A 1081 55.53 -6.83 19.97
CA SER A 1081 54.58 -6.25 19.03
C SER A 1081 55.01 -6.47 17.58
N LEU A 1082 54.05 -6.86 16.74
CA LEU A 1082 54.19 -6.92 15.29
C LEU A 1082 53.23 -5.90 14.66
N SER A 1083 53.65 -5.26 13.58
CA SER A 1083 52.77 -4.34 12.85
C SER A 1083 51.69 -5.12 12.08
N PHE A 1084 50.53 -4.50 11.88
CA PHE A 1084 49.37 -5.13 11.24
C PHE A 1084 49.67 -5.70 9.84
N GLY A 1085 50.58 -5.06 9.09
CA GLY A 1085 51.06 -5.58 7.81
C GLY A 1085 51.86 -6.89 7.92
N ALA A 1086 52.66 -7.08 8.98
CA ALA A 1086 53.37 -8.33 9.20
C ALA A 1086 52.41 -9.49 9.55
N LEU A 1087 51.34 -9.21 10.30
CA LEU A 1087 50.29 -10.17 10.62
C LEU A 1087 49.59 -10.67 9.34
N LEU A 1088 49.19 -9.75 8.45
CA LEU A 1088 48.61 -10.06 7.14
C LEU A 1088 49.58 -10.89 6.26
N THR A 1089 50.85 -10.53 6.21
CA THR A 1089 51.88 -11.27 5.44
C THR A 1089 52.04 -12.72 5.92
N ILE A 1090 51.97 -12.98 7.23
CA ILE A 1090 52.01 -14.33 7.79
C ILE A 1090 50.75 -15.13 7.41
N ILE A 1091 49.57 -14.50 7.51
CA ILE A 1091 48.29 -15.13 7.16
C ILE A 1091 48.23 -15.53 5.67
N PHE A 1092 48.69 -14.65 4.76
CA PHE A 1092 48.71 -14.97 3.32
C PHE A 1092 49.74 -16.04 2.97
N LYS A 1093 50.94 -16.03 3.60
CA LYS A 1093 51.92 -17.11 3.42
C LYS A 1093 51.45 -18.47 3.94
N ALA A 1094 50.61 -18.50 4.98
CA ALA A 1094 50.03 -19.74 5.49
C ALA A 1094 48.95 -20.35 4.57
N HIS A 1095 48.53 -19.62 3.52
CA HIS A 1095 47.47 -20.03 2.58
C HIS A 1095 47.90 -19.94 1.10
N ASP A 1096 49.20 -19.80 0.83
CA ASP A 1096 49.81 -19.72 -0.51
C ASP A 1096 49.22 -18.62 -1.42
N VAL A 1097 48.73 -17.53 -0.82
CA VAL A 1097 48.14 -16.39 -1.54
C VAL A 1097 49.23 -15.41 -1.94
N ASN A 1098 49.67 -15.48 -3.20
CA ASN A 1098 50.61 -14.52 -3.79
C ASN A 1098 49.85 -13.28 -4.29
N LEU A 1099 50.29 -12.08 -3.89
CA LEU A 1099 49.66 -10.80 -4.27
C LEU A 1099 50.62 -9.99 -5.15
N GLU A 1100 50.39 -10.03 -6.45
CA GLU A 1100 50.93 -9.06 -7.40
C GLU A 1100 49.89 -7.92 -7.59
N ASP A 1101 50.38 -6.71 -7.87
CA ASP A 1101 49.68 -5.40 -7.95
C ASP A 1101 49.15 -4.78 -6.63
N GLU A 1102 49.28 -3.44 -6.53
CA GLU A 1102 48.98 -2.66 -5.32
C GLU A 1102 47.47 -2.44 -5.08
N VAL A 1103 46.99 -2.75 -3.87
CA VAL A 1103 45.61 -2.45 -3.43
C VAL A 1103 45.57 -1.27 -2.46
N TRP A 1104 45.13 -0.12 -2.94
CA TRP A 1104 44.96 1.10 -2.13
C TRP A 1104 43.64 1.06 -1.32
N ILE A 1105 43.74 0.89 0.00
CA ILE A 1105 42.59 0.89 0.92
C ILE A 1105 42.32 2.31 1.43
N ARG A 1106 41.19 2.91 1.03
CA ARG A 1106 40.72 4.20 1.55
C ARG A 1106 39.68 4.01 2.65
N ILE A 1107 40.08 4.26 3.90
CA ILE A 1107 39.18 4.24 5.06
C ILE A 1107 38.43 5.58 5.15
N THR A 1108 37.12 5.55 5.36
CA THR A 1108 36.29 6.75 5.57
C THR A 1108 35.32 6.56 6.73
N SER A 1109 35.85 6.63 7.94
CA SER A 1109 35.10 6.79 9.19
C SER A 1109 35.94 7.63 10.14
N GLN A 1110 35.42 8.75 10.64
CA GLN A 1110 36.03 9.40 11.80
C GLN A 1110 35.67 8.60 13.05
N ILE A 1111 36.68 7.97 13.65
CA ILE A 1111 36.60 7.48 15.02
C ILE A 1111 37.08 8.63 15.89
N SER A 1112 36.19 9.20 16.70
CA SER A 1112 36.56 10.14 17.76
C SER A 1112 36.86 9.34 19.03
N GLU A 1113 38.10 9.39 19.49
CA GLU A 1113 38.54 8.75 20.74
C GLU A 1113 37.85 9.39 21.96
N TYR A 1114 37.73 8.62 23.04
CA TYR A 1114 37.79 9.17 24.39
C TYR A 1114 38.62 8.26 25.30
N THR A 1115 39.60 8.87 25.97
CA THR A 1115 40.57 8.20 26.83
C THR A 1115 40.08 8.17 28.28
N LEU A 1116 40.19 7.02 28.96
CA LEU A 1116 39.87 6.89 30.38
C LEU A 1116 41.15 6.76 31.24
N THR A 1117 41.47 7.86 31.93
CA THR A 1117 42.32 7.93 33.14
C THR A 1117 41.70 9.01 34.03
N ARG A 1118 41.76 8.99 35.37
CA ARG A 1118 42.47 8.21 36.40
C ARG A 1118 41.45 8.01 37.56
N ALA A 1119 41.65 7.27 38.65
CA ALA A 1119 42.82 6.62 39.23
C ALA A 1119 42.39 5.40 40.08
N GLY A 1120 43.35 4.62 40.57
CA GLY A 1120 43.11 3.62 41.60
C GLY A 1120 43.75 3.99 42.94
N GLY A 1121 43.11 3.57 44.03
CA GLY A 1121 43.75 3.10 45.28
C GLY A 1121 44.40 4.12 46.21
N SER A 1122 43.78 4.30 47.39
CA SER A 1122 44.49 4.41 48.67
C SER A 1122 43.53 4.05 49.83
N ASP A 1123 43.85 2.96 50.55
CA ASP A 1123 43.44 2.64 51.93
C ASP A 1123 41.92 2.38 52.22
N MET A 1124 41.52 1.57 53.21
CA MET A 1124 42.29 0.88 54.27
C MET A 1124 41.62 -0.43 54.78
N LEU A 1125 42.43 -1.49 54.92
CA LEU A 1125 42.43 -2.57 55.95
C LEU A 1125 41.16 -3.36 56.42
N MET A 1126 41.38 -4.69 56.53
CA MET A 1126 40.79 -5.68 57.48
C MET A 1126 39.29 -6.05 57.31
N GLY A 1127 38.84 -7.29 57.53
CA GLY A 1127 39.53 -8.54 57.94
C GLY A 1127 38.59 -9.77 57.88
N SER A 1128 39.10 -10.95 58.27
CA SER A 1128 38.40 -12.27 58.31
C SER A 1128 37.16 -12.30 59.25
N LEU A 1129 36.25 -13.30 59.26
CA LEU A 1129 36.47 -14.75 59.13
C LEU A 1129 35.19 -15.62 58.94
N ASN A 1130 35.14 -16.41 57.85
CA ASN A 1130 34.76 -17.84 57.68
C ASN A 1130 33.60 -18.55 58.46
N LEU A 1131 32.92 -19.49 57.76
CA LEU A 1131 32.25 -20.77 58.17
C LEU A 1131 30.71 -20.91 58.41
N GLN A 1132 30.06 -21.62 57.45
CA GLN A 1132 29.23 -22.85 57.56
C GLN A 1132 27.75 -22.93 58.07
N ASN A 1133 26.91 -23.51 57.19
CA ASN A 1133 25.90 -24.59 57.33
C ASN A 1133 24.54 -24.44 58.07
N GLU A 1134 23.44 -24.53 57.29
CA GLU A 1134 22.18 -25.33 57.45
C GLU A 1134 21.27 -25.25 58.72
N PRO A 1135 19.98 -25.67 58.67
CA PRO A 1135 19.02 -25.84 57.55
C PRO A 1135 17.61 -25.21 57.81
N ILE A 1136 16.62 -25.49 56.95
CA ILE A 1136 15.19 -25.01 56.98
C ILE A 1136 14.26 -26.05 57.63
N PRO A 1137 13.32 -25.66 58.53
CA PRO A 1137 11.83 -25.78 58.32
C PRO A 1137 11.02 -24.62 58.98
N ASP A 1138 9.69 -24.39 58.84
CA ASP A 1138 8.63 -24.86 57.90
C ASP A 1138 7.36 -23.95 57.97
N GLU A 1139 6.51 -24.00 56.93
CA GLU A 1139 5.02 -23.86 56.85
C GLU A 1139 4.18 -22.58 57.22
N GLU A 1140 2.93 -22.61 56.68
CA GLU A 1140 1.67 -21.85 56.90
C GLU A 1140 1.43 -20.39 56.35
N GLU A 1141 0.45 -20.30 55.41
CA GLU A 1141 -0.41 -19.12 55.10
C GLU A 1141 -1.76 -19.23 55.87
N PRO A 1142 -2.83 -18.38 55.71
CA PRO A 1142 -3.03 -17.16 54.90
C PRO A 1142 -3.80 -15.99 55.61
N ASN A 1143 -4.20 -14.99 54.79
CA ASN A 1143 -5.36 -14.07 54.86
C ASN A 1143 -5.19 -12.58 55.22
N ASP A 1144 -6.01 -11.78 54.51
CA ASP A 1144 -6.06 -10.32 54.48
C ASP A 1144 -6.50 -9.65 55.80
N ASN A 1145 -5.93 -8.48 56.12
CA ASN A 1145 -6.62 -7.18 55.99
C ASN A 1145 -5.66 -5.98 56.18
N ALA A 1146 -6.07 -4.78 55.75
CA ALA A 1146 -5.16 -3.64 55.53
C ALA A 1146 -4.94 -2.69 56.72
N MET A 1147 -3.75 -2.07 56.79
CA MET A 1147 -3.44 -0.91 57.66
C MET A 1147 -2.30 -0.01 57.07
N PRO A 1148 -1.97 1.18 57.64
CA PRO A 1148 -1.58 2.37 56.85
C PRO A 1148 -0.06 2.59 56.62
N PRO A 1149 0.34 3.63 55.86
CA PRO A 1149 1.74 3.83 55.46
C PRO A 1149 2.60 4.47 56.56
N ASN A 1150 3.58 3.71 57.06
CA ASN A 1150 4.97 4.11 57.29
C ASN A 1150 5.82 2.85 57.53
N GLU A 1151 7.15 2.96 57.41
CA GLU A 1151 8.15 1.87 57.56
C GLU A 1151 8.29 0.87 56.39
N GLN A 1152 8.77 1.38 55.24
CA GLN A 1152 9.82 0.69 54.48
C GLN A 1152 11.12 1.49 54.67
N PRO A 1153 12.24 0.87 55.08
CA PRO A 1153 13.19 0.36 54.08
C PRO A 1153 14.03 -0.86 54.55
N ARG A 1154 13.66 -2.07 54.10
CA ARG A 1154 14.58 -3.25 54.06
C ARG A 1154 14.37 -4.13 52.82
N TYR A 1155 13.13 -4.31 52.38
CA TYR A 1155 12.76 -5.20 51.28
C TYR A 1155 13.49 -4.93 49.93
N TRP A 1156 13.91 -3.69 49.67
CA TRP A 1156 14.62 -3.32 48.43
C TRP A 1156 16.11 -3.69 48.43
N THR A 1157 16.79 -3.66 49.59
CA THR A 1157 18.20 -4.08 49.69
C THR A 1157 18.34 -5.58 49.44
N ASP A 1158 17.42 -6.36 50.00
CA ASP A 1158 17.48 -7.83 49.94
C ASP A 1158 17.13 -8.35 48.53
N TYR A 1159 16.18 -7.68 47.84
CA TYR A 1159 15.87 -7.95 46.44
C TYR A 1159 17.05 -7.64 45.50
N LEU A 1160 17.74 -6.50 45.71
CA LEU A 1160 18.90 -6.12 44.91
C LEU A 1160 20.11 -7.06 45.15
N ALA A 1161 20.30 -7.56 46.36
CA ALA A 1161 21.30 -8.59 46.64
C ALA A 1161 21.01 -9.89 45.87
N LEU A 1162 19.76 -10.36 45.89
CA LEU A 1162 19.33 -11.57 45.18
C LEU A 1162 19.45 -11.46 43.66
N GLU A 1163 19.14 -10.31 43.05
CA GLU A 1163 19.37 -10.10 41.62
C GLU A 1163 20.86 -9.99 41.28
N GLN A 1164 21.68 -9.34 42.12
CA GLN A 1164 23.13 -9.27 41.91
C GLN A 1164 23.80 -10.65 42.02
N GLU A 1165 23.35 -11.51 42.93
CA GLU A 1165 23.84 -12.89 43.06
C GLU A 1165 23.41 -13.75 41.87
N ARG A 1166 22.16 -13.64 41.40
CA ARG A 1166 21.69 -14.29 40.15
C ARG A 1166 22.39 -13.79 38.90
N TYR A 1167 22.80 -12.52 38.86
CA TYR A 1167 23.59 -11.95 37.77
C TYR A 1167 25.00 -12.55 37.78
N ASN A 1168 25.63 -12.65 38.96
CA ASN A 1168 26.95 -13.23 39.14
C ASN A 1168 26.99 -14.77 38.97
N GLN A 1169 25.85 -15.46 38.98
CA GLN A 1169 25.70 -16.88 38.60
C GLN A 1169 25.35 -17.09 37.11
N ARG A 1170 25.23 -16.01 36.32
CA ARG A 1170 24.95 -16.04 34.87
C ARG A 1170 26.09 -15.49 34.00
N LEU A 1171 27.16 -15.01 34.65
CA LEU A 1171 28.48 -14.73 34.08
C LEU A 1171 29.41 -15.94 34.28
#